data_AF-A0A5J5E664-F1
#
_entry.id   AF-A0A5J5E664-F1
#
_cell.length_a   1.000
_cell.length_b   1.000
_cell.length_c   1.000
_cell.angle_alpha   90.00
_cell.angle_beta   90.00
_cell.angle_gamma   90.00
#
_symmetry.space_group_name_H-M   'P 1'
#
loop_
_entity.id
_entity.type
_entity.pdbx_description
1 polymer ?
#
loop_
_entity_poly.entity_id
_entity_poly.type
_entity_poly.pdbx_seq_one_letter_code
_entity_poly.pdbx_strand_id
1 'polypeptide(L)'
;MKDHDLRPHHRGRNNMITYDFIKQPHDGLVTLRTYPNPAPGWVDGIYRWREPVVEPLPASQSIGPIRFTTSHVMDTSEALEPSDPNSAGTYTYINAPVLTLPADAKTYRTALTVSNPGASDASFIPVINDLAFYEPFTVPAGGEPITVTFDAILSKRLFDLTFRAVPGTPEPATLDLHAIAMEPVETTPREHPHVYVISDSITQTYFDHERPQAGWGEELFRYLFPGRQAVIQRDFGGSAVQSRTISSTDGTLVIHNRALGGRSSKSYINEGRLNEVLREIRAGDYLIFQMGPNDASRNRPMRYEGLEGYLDWVNRYMVSAADRGVIPFIVSPTPTYAFTGEHELRLSFGDYGKLAMQYAREHGIAHVDLGEIGRKLAERLGRENGRILHMKFSAGQYGNFPDGVDDSTHLSRLGAHKYAGIVAKGFAESFPEHFTFTPDPALDPVPAPTDFTAQVEDDGRKRFGRATKLRWPAVPGAEYYRVVRRDETGAEVFRTVTMAHWYYDMPQPGQSDTAVYEVTAWQEDRSSAPATITVTHHFDLDATPDTRITGVNLYEIDQTTFPGKIAFSVRFAARPDADRYRIVMVNTATNETKVLAELREAQVDGLHSFRVNRETTLTIHVEGSNANGDQYRSDAVALPWRD
;
A
#
# COMPACT_ATOMS: atom_id res chain seq x y z
N MET A 1 17.54 -24.26 -7.03
CA MET A 1 18.61 -23.32 -7.39
C MET A 1 18.03 -21.92 -7.33
N LYS A 2 18.47 -21.06 -6.41
CA LYS A 2 18.09 -19.65 -6.46
C LYS A 2 18.92 -18.99 -7.57
N ASP A 3 18.37 -18.97 -8.78
CA ASP A 3 19.01 -18.29 -9.91
C ASP A 3 18.82 -16.78 -9.72
N HIS A 4 19.78 -16.19 -9.03
CA HIS A 4 19.86 -14.75 -8.72
C HIS A 4 20.53 -13.96 -9.86
N ASP A 5 20.86 -14.58 -10.99
CA ASP A 5 21.52 -13.87 -12.09
C ASP A 5 20.53 -12.94 -12.81
N LEU A 6 20.58 -11.63 -12.55
CA LEU A 6 19.72 -10.67 -13.27
C LEU A 6 20.19 -10.39 -14.70
N ARG A 7 21.33 -10.94 -15.13
CA ARG A 7 21.71 -10.82 -16.54
C ARG A 7 20.64 -11.52 -17.37
N PRO A 8 20.20 -10.91 -18.49
CA PRO A 8 19.40 -11.63 -19.45
C PRO A 8 20.19 -12.89 -19.82
N HIS A 9 19.53 -14.05 -19.78
CA HIS A 9 20.12 -15.28 -20.31
C HIS A 9 20.30 -15.10 -21.82
N HIS A 10 21.39 -14.44 -22.23
CA HIS A 10 21.76 -14.21 -23.64
C HIS A 10 22.18 -15.50 -24.35
N ARG A 11 22.01 -16.67 -23.72
CA ARG A 11 22.16 -17.97 -24.35
C ARG A 11 20.84 -18.43 -24.95
N GLY A 12 20.52 -17.84 -26.11
CA GLY A 12 19.87 -18.57 -27.19
C GLY A 12 18.35 -18.75 -27.09
N ARG A 13 17.67 -17.83 -27.79
CA ARG A 13 16.38 -17.95 -28.49
C ARG A 13 15.12 -17.62 -27.70
N ASN A 14 14.32 -16.73 -28.31
CA ASN A 14 12.85 -16.74 -28.36
C ASN A 14 12.33 -18.10 -28.82
N ASN A 15 12.65 -19.16 -28.10
CA ASN A 15 12.18 -20.48 -28.43
C ASN A 15 10.78 -20.61 -27.88
N MET A 16 9.87 -20.81 -28.81
CA MET A 16 8.63 -21.51 -28.53
C MET A 16 8.94 -22.76 -27.69
N ILE A 17 8.33 -22.87 -26.52
CA ILE A 17 8.44 -24.05 -25.66
C ILE A 17 7.30 -24.98 -26.07
N THR A 18 7.62 -26.17 -26.57
CA THR A 18 6.61 -27.15 -26.98
C THR A 18 6.89 -28.50 -26.36
N TYR A 19 5.88 -29.09 -25.74
CA TYR A 19 5.90 -30.48 -25.31
C TYR A 19 4.68 -31.21 -25.86
N ASP A 20 4.92 -32.36 -26.46
CA ASP A 20 3.90 -33.34 -26.84
C ASP A 20 4.08 -34.54 -25.91
N PHE A 21 3.31 -34.58 -24.84
CA PHE A 21 3.45 -35.58 -23.77
C PHE A 21 3.07 -36.99 -24.22
N ILE A 22 2.34 -37.10 -25.34
CA ILE A 22 2.05 -38.40 -25.97
C ILE A 22 3.32 -39.00 -26.60
N LYS A 23 4.24 -38.14 -27.06
CA LYS A 23 5.44 -38.57 -27.80
C LYS A 23 6.73 -38.42 -27.00
N GLN A 24 6.74 -37.59 -25.97
CA GLN A 24 7.93 -37.21 -25.22
C GLN A 24 7.79 -37.59 -23.74
N PRO A 25 8.86 -38.09 -23.12
CA PRO A 25 8.84 -38.33 -21.69
C PRO A 25 8.80 -37.01 -20.91
N HIS A 26 8.09 -37.01 -19.78
CA HIS A 26 7.97 -35.86 -18.88
C HIS A 26 8.53 -36.15 -17.47
N ASP A 27 9.51 -37.05 -17.40
CA ASP A 27 10.22 -37.38 -16.16
C ASP A 27 10.85 -36.13 -15.53
N GLY A 28 10.59 -35.91 -14.25
CA GLY A 28 11.12 -34.77 -13.50
C GLY A 28 10.48 -33.41 -13.81
N LEU A 29 9.53 -33.34 -14.76
CA LEU A 29 8.77 -32.12 -15.04
C LEU A 29 7.51 -31.98 -14.20
N VAL A 30 7.02 -33.08 -13.62
CA VAL A 30 5.77 -33.11 -12.87
C VAL A 30 6.01 -33.56 -11.44
N THR A 31 5.47 -32.80 -10.50
CA THR A 31 5.41 -33.17 -9.08
C THR A 31 3.96 -33.25 -8.63
N LEU A 32 3.65 -34.15 -7.71
CA LEU A 32 2.40 -34.15 -6.97
C LEU A 32 2.56 -33.24 -5.75
N ARG A 33 1.81 -32.14 -5.72
CA ARG A 33 1.77 -31.22 -4.58
C ARG A 33 0.50 -31.45 -3.78
N THR A 34 0.65 -31.79 -2.51
CA THR A 34 -0.47 -32.01 -1.59
C THR A 34 -0.24 -31.30 -0.25
N TYR A 35 -1.32 -31.10 0.50
CA TYR A 35 -1.30 -30.43 1.81
C TYR A 35 -1.95 -31.32 2.88
N PRO A 36 -1.34 -32.49 3.19
CA PRO A 36 -1.98 -33.51 4.02
C PRO A 36 -2.10 -33.09 5.49
N ASN A 37 -1.19 -32.25 5.96
CA ASN A 37 -1.16 -31.79 7.34
C ASN A 37 -1.95 -30.49 7.50
N PRO A 38 -2.70 -30.31 8.62
CA PRO A 38 -3.34 -29.04 8.92
C PRO A 38 -2.31 -27.94 9.17
N ALA A 39 -2.73 -26.69 9.00
CA ALA A 39 -1.90 -25.53 9.32
C ALA A 39 -1.58 -25.53 10.82
N PRO A 40 -0.32 -25.27 11.23
CA PRO A 40 0.01 -25.14 12.65
C PRO A 40 -0.73 -23.99 13.35
N GLY A 41 -1.22 -23.00 12.60
CA GLY A 41 -1.99 -21.88 13.14
C GLY A 41 -1.10 -20.76 13.66
N TRP A 42 -1.59 -20.00 14.65
CA TRP A 42 -0.84 -18.90 15.25
C TRP A 42 0.30 -19.39 16.15
N VAL A 43 1.53 -18.98 15.84
CA VAL A 43 2.74 -19.24 16.63
C VAL A 43 3.51 -17.93 16.77
N ASP A 44 3.70 -17.46 18.01
CA ASP A 44 4.40 -16.21 18.34
C ASP A 44 3.88 -14.98 17.56
N GLY A 45 2.56 -14.88 17.40
CA GLY A 45 1.90 -13.78 16.70
C GLY A 45 2.03 -13.83 15.17
N ILE A 46 2.50 -14.94 14.60
CA ILE A 46 2.62 -15.18 13.15
C ILE A 46 1.76 -16.40 12.80
N TYR A 47 0.90 -16.28 11.79
CA TYR A 47 0.14 -17.42 11.29
C TYR A 47 1.04 -18.32 10.43
N ARG A 48 1.10 -19.60 10.75
CA ARG A 48 1.79 -20.65 10.01
C ARG A 48 0.78 -21.44 9.19
N TRP A 49 0.94 -21.40 7.86
CA TRP A 49 0.08 -22.08 6.88
C TRP A 49 0.42 -23.56 6.73
N ARG A 50 -0.41 -24.31 5.97
CA ARG A 50 -0.08 -25.69 5.59
C ARG A 50 1.19 -25.72 4.75
N GLU A 51 2.11 -26.60 5.10
CA GLU A 51 3.30 -26.85 4.29
C GLU A 51 2.98 -27.90 3.21
N PRO A 52 3.42 -27.68 1.96
CA PRO A 52 3.21 -28.65 0.90
C PRO A 52 4.12 -29.87 1.09
N VAL A 53 3.57 -31.06 0.87
CA VAL A 53 4.33 -32.27 0.54
C VAL A 53 4.42 -32.35 -0.97
N VAL A 54 5.64 -32.37 -1.48
CA VAL A 54 5.94 -32.39 -2.92
C VAL A 54 6.68 -33.67 -3.26
N GLU A 55 6.06 -34.51 -4.09
CA GLU A 55 6.61 -35.80 -4.50
C GLU A 55 6.78 -35.84 -6.03
N PRO A 56 7.87 -36.40 -6.57
CA PRO A 56 7.98 -36.59 -8.01
C PRO A 56 6.91 -37.58 -8.49
N LEU A 57 6.32 -37.34 -9.67
CA LEU A 57 5.39 -38.30 -10.25
C LEU A 57 6.12 -39.63 -10.55
N PRO A 58 5.51 -40.82 -10.30
CA PRO A 58 6.17 -42.09 -10.55
C PRO A 58 6.59 -42.29 -12.01
N ALA A 59 7.80 -42.80 -12.24
CA ALA A 59 8.38 -43.01 -13.58
C ALA A 59 7.56 -43.96 -14.49
N SER A 60 6.63 -44.75 -13.93
CA SER A 60 5.72 -45.60 -14.71
C SER A 60 4.70 -44.83 -15.55
N GLN A 61 4.60 -43.51 -15.36
CA GLN A 61 3.75 -42.61 -16.15
C GLN A 61 4.58 -41.69 -17.05
N SER A 62 5.82 -42.05 -17.43
CA SER A 62 6.74 -41.12 -18.09
C SER A 62 6.30 -40.63 -19.47
N ILE A 63 5.52 -41.42 -20.23
CA ILE A 63 5.03 -41.09 -21.58
C ILE A 63 3.51 -41.28 -21.63
N GLY A 64 2.79 -40.31 -22.16
CA GLY A 64 1.32 -40.26 -22.20
C GLY A 64 0.80 -38.91 -21.72
N PRO A 65 -0.53 -38.67 -21.76
CA PRO A 65 -1.08 -37.42 -21.25
C PRO A 65 -0.85 -37.32 -19.73
N ILE A 66 -0.49 -36.12 -19.27
CA ILE A 66 -0.34 -35.86 -17.83
C ILE A 66 -1.73 -35.73 -17.23
N ARG A 67 -2.10 -36.64 -16.33
CA ARG A 67 -3.37 -36.59 -15.61
C ARG A 67 -3.30 -35.63 -14.44
N PHE A 68 -4.03 -34.53 -14.51
CA PHE A 68 -4.28 -33.61 -13.41
C PHE A 68 -5.54 -34.00 -12.67
N THR A 69 -5.38 -34.68 -11.52
CA THR A 69 -6.45 -34.87 -10.55
C THR A 69 -6.36 -33.75 -9.53
N THR A 70 -7.32 -32.83 -9.53
CA THR A 70 -7.34 -31.67 -8.64
C THR A 70 -8.43 -31.80 -7.58
N SER A 71 -8.05 -31.49 -6.34
CA SER A 71 -8.97 -31.13 -5.26
C SER A 71 -8.40 -29.95 -4.48
N HIS A 72 -9.20 -29.35 -3.62
CA HIS A 72 -8.71 -28.28 -2.75
C HIS A 72 -9.08 -28.48 -1.29
N VAL A 73 -8.30 -27.84 -0.44
CA VAL A 73 -8.60 -27.67 0.98
C VAL A 73 -8.64 -26.18 1.27
N MET A 74 -9.70 -25.74 1.95
CA MET A 74 -9.79 -24.38 2.46
C MET A 74 -9.52 -24.37 3.96
N ASP A 75 -8.59 -23.54 4.39
CA ASP A 75 -8.48 -23.17 5.80
C ASP A 75 -8.97 -21.73 5.96
N THR A 76 -9.65 -21.49 7.08
CA THR A 76 -9.86 -20.13 7.59
C THR A 76 -9.19 -20.09 8.94
N SER A 77 -8.22 -19.20 9.12
CA SER A 77 -7.65 -18.99 10.44
C SER A 77 -8.65 -18.28 11.33
N GLU A 78 -8.64 -18.61 12.61
CA GLU A 78 -9.20 -17.69 13.59
C GLU A 78 -8.39 -16.38 13.58
N ALA A 79 -9.02 -15.32 14.06
CA ALA A 79 -8.30 -14.08 14.33
C ALA A 79 -7.25 -14.33 15.44
N LEU A 80 -6.11 -13.65 15.36
CA LEU A 80 -5.09 -13.70 16.42
C LEU A 80 -5.70 -13.28 17.77
N GLU A 81 -6.55 -12.27 17.73
CA GLU A 81 -7.36 -11.81 18.85
C GLU A 81 -8.81 -11.65 18.37
N PRO A 82 -9.84 -12.00 19.16
CA PRO A 82 -11.25 -11.80 18.78
C PRO A 82 -11.57 -10.35 18.41
N SER A 83 -10.82 -9.41 18.99
CA SER A 83 -10.88 -7.98 18.75
C SER A 83 -10.41 -7.53 17.37
N ASP A 84 -9.65 -8.35 16.64
CA ASP A 84 -9.05 -8.01 15.35
C ASP A 84 -9.39 -9.06 14.29
N PRO A 85 -10.65 -9.12 13.80
CA PRO A 85 -11.08 -10.15 12.87
C PRO A 85 -10.34 -10.14 11.52
N ASN A 86 -9.58 -9.09 11.20
CA ASN A 86 -8.83 -8.98 9.95
C ASN A 86 -7.41 -9.52 10.06
N SER A 87 -7.03 -10.00 11.24
CA SER A 87 -5.93 -10.94 11.37
C SER A 87 -6.32 -12.33 10.86
N ALA A 88 -7.61 -12.65 10.74
CA ALA A 88 -8.07 -13.88 10.10
C ALA A 88 -7.76 -13.87 8.59
N GLY A 89 -7.24 -14.99 8.08
CA GLY A 89 -6.99 -15.24 6.67
C GLY A 89 -7.80 -16.42 6.17
N THR A 90 -8.12 -16.40 4.88
CA THR A 90 -8.67 -17.57 4.17
C THR A 90 -7.63 -18.03 3.16
N TYR A 91 -7.31 -19.32 3.21
CA TYR A 91 -6.26 -19.94 2.41
C TYR A 91 -6.86 -21.07 1.61
N THR A 92 -6.56 -21.11 0.31
CA THR A 92 -6.95 -22.19 -0.58
C THR A 92 -5.69 -22.95 -0.99
N TYR A 93 -5.63 -24.23 -0.65
CA TYR A 93 -4.54 -25.13 -0.97
C TYR A 93 -5.00 -26.10 -2.04
N ILE A 94 -4.28 -26.16 -3.17
CA ILE A 94 -4.63 -27.01 -4.31
C ILE A 94 -3.82 -28.30 -4.22
N ASN A 95 -4.49 -29.42 -4.02
CA ASN A 95 -3.91 -30.75 -4.13
C ASN A 95 -4.00 -31.20 -5.58
N ALA A 96 -2.88 -31.15 -6.29
CA ALA A 96 -2.84 -31.52 -7.70
C ALA A 96 -1.41 -31.77 -8.17
N PRO A 97 -1.25 -32.47 -9.31
CA PRO A 97 -0.03 -32.39 -10.08
C PRO A 97 0.30 -30.95 -10.46
N VAL A 98 1.59 -30.63 -10.48
CA VAL A 98 2.16 -29.37 -10.92
C VAL A 98 3.18 -29.68 -12.00
N LEU A 99 2.94 -29.17 -13.20
CA LEU A 99 3.91 -29.18 -14.29
C LEU A 99 4.81 -27.96 -14.13
N THR A 100 6.13 -28.19 -14.07
CA THR A 100 7.14 -27.12 -14.00
C THR A 100 8.01 -27.16 -15.24
N LEU A 101 8.02 -26.07 -16.00
CA LEU A 101 8.86 -25.88 -17.18
C LEU A 101 9.79 -24.68 -16.98
N PRO A 102 11.09 -24.77 -17.32
CA PRO A 102 11.96 -23.60 -17.39
C PRO A 102 11.45 -22.62 -18.44
N ALA A 103 11.28 -21.35 -18.06
CA ALA A 103 10.85 -20.27 -18.95
C ALA A 103 11.32 -18.93 -18.37
N ASP A 104 11.79 -17.99 -19.19
CA ASP A 104 12.07 -16.63 -18.73
C ASP A 104 10.83 -16.01 -18.09
N ALA A 105 10.99 -15.06 -17.17
CA ALA A 105 9.89 -14.30 -16.58
C ALA A 105 9.32 -13.32 -17.61
N LYS A 106 8.57 -13.83 -18.61
CA LYS A 106 7.95 -13.09 -19.71
C LYS A 106 6.47 -13.43 -19.83
N THR A 107 5.79 -12.82 -20.78
CA THR A 107 4.43 -13.20 -21.18
C THR A 107 4.53 -14.20 -22.32
N TYR A 108 3.75 -15.28 -22.26
CA TYR A 108 3.70 -16.31 -23.29
C TYR A 108 2.26 -16.51 -23.75
N ARG A 109 2.04 -16.57 -25.06
CA ARG A 109 0.81 -17.12 -25.62
C ARG A 109 0.86 -18.63 -25.46
N THR A 110 0.03 -19.14 -24.56
CA THR A 110 0.03 -20.55 -24.16
C THR A 110 -1.17 -21.24 -24.76
N ALA A 111 -0.93 -22.33 -25.48
CA ALA A 111 -1.95 -23.26 -25.98
C ALA A 111 -1.79 -24.61 -25.26
N LEU A 112 -2.87 -25.10 -24.67
CA LEU A 112 -2.96 -26.39 -24.01
C LEU A 112 -3.88 -27.31 -24.81
N THR A 113 -3.43 -28.51 -25.14
CA THR A 113 -4.29 -29.57 -25.69
C THR A 113 -4.74 -30.48 -24.56
N VAL A 114 -6.04 -30.48 -24.26
CA VAL A 114 -6.60 -31.11 -23.05
C VAL A 114 -7.82 -31.97 -23.38
N SER A 115 -8.04 -33.03 -22.61
CA SER A 115 -9.29 -33.80 -22.63
C SER A 115 -9.78 -34.08 -21.21
N ASN A 116 -11.05 -34.46 -21.08
CA ASN A 116 -11.66 -34.80 -19.79
C ASN A 116 -12.00 -36.30 -19.80
N PRO A 117 -11.26 -37.14 -19.05
CA PRO A 117 -11.54 -38.57 -18.96
C PRO A 117 -12.74 -38.90 -18.05
N GLY A 118 -13.36 -37.89 -17.43
CA GLY A 118 -14.51 -38.06 -16.55
C GLY A 118 -15.82 -38.34 -17.28
N ALA A 119 -16.85 -38.66 -16.48
CA ALA A 119 -18.19 -38.99 -16.97
C ALA A 119 -19.09 -37.77 -17.24
N SER A 120 -18.67 -36.57 -16.85
CA SER A 120 -19.41 -35.31 -17.05
C SER A 120 -18.44 -34.17 -17.38
N ASP A 121 -18.94 -33.17 -18.10
CA ASP A 121 -18.20 -31.94 -18.40
C ASP A 121 -17.65 -31.32 -17.11
N ALA A 122 -16.43 -30.79 -17.18
CA ALA A 122 -15.75 -30.21 -16.04
C ALA A 122 -15.12 -28.87 -16.43
N SER A 123 -15.20 -27.90 -15.55
CA SER A 123 -14.64 -26.56 -15.77
C SER A 123 -13.45 -26.30 -14.87
N PHE A 124 -12.41 -25.73 -15.44
CA PHE A 124 -11.12 -25.53 -14.79
C PHE A 124 -10.65 -24.08 -14.93
N ILE A 125 -9.89 -23.62 -13.94
CA ILE A 125 -9.16 -22.36 -13.95
C ILE A 125 -7.67 -22.72 -14.00
N PRO A 126 -6.92 -22.27 -15.02
CA PRO A 126 -5.47 -22.37 -15.01
C PRO A 126 -4.90 -21.63 -13.78
N VAL A 127 -3.96 -22.26 -13.10
CA VAL A 127 -3.21 -21.65 -11.99
C VAL A 127 -1.75 -21.60 -12.41
N ILE A 128 -1.27 -20.40 -12.72
CA ILE A 128 0.09 -20.17 -13.22
C ILE A 128 0.90 -19.49 -12.13
N ASN A 129 2.02 -20.08 -11.71
CA ASN A 129 2.87 -19.58 -10.63
C ASN A 129 2.07 -19.20 -9.37
N ASP A 130 1.11 -20.07 -9.01
CA ASP A 130 0.19 -19.95 -7.88
C ASP A 130 -0.89 -18.85 -8.01
N LEU A 131 -1.08 -18.29 -9.21
CA LEU A 131 -2.08 -17.26 -9.50
C LEU A 131 -3.25 -17.81 -10.32
N ALA A 132 -4.46 -17.70 -9.77
CA ALA A 132 -5.69 -18.29 -10.30
C ALA A 132 -6.69 -17.24 -10.81
N PHE A 133 -6.22 -16.22 -11.54
CA PHE A 133 -7.03 -15.13 -12.10
C PHE A 133 -7.33 -15.29 -13.61
N TYR A 134 -6.94 -16.42 -14.21
CA TYR A 134 -7.17 -16.69 -15.63
C TYR A 134 -8.63 -17.08 -15.89
N GLU A 135 -9.12 -16.79 -17.10
CA GLU A 135 -10.48 -17.15 -17.50
C GLU A 135 -10.70 -18.67 -17.38
N PRO A 136 -11.85 -19.10 -16.82
CA PRO A 136 -12.18 -20.52 -16.76
C PRO A 136 -12.49 -21.07 -18.15
N PHE A 137 -12.28 -22.37 -18.34
CA PHE A 137 -12.65 -23.10 -19.54
C PHE A 137 -13.32 -24.42 -19.19
N THR A 138 -14.19 -24.91 -20.07
CA THR A 138 -14.90 -26.19 -19.90
C THR A 138 -14.35 -27.23 -20.85
N VAL A 139 -14.12 -28.44 -20.36
CA VAL A 139 -13.67 -29.58 -21.15
C VAL A 139 -14.78 -30.65 -21.19
N PRO A 140 -15.34 -30.96 -22.38
CA PRO A 140 -16.40 -31.95 -22.53
C PRO A 140 -15.96 -33.35 -22.12
N ALA A 141 -16.83 -34.10 -21.43
CA ALA A 141 -16.56 -35.49 -21.06
C ALA A 141 -16.55 -36.42 -22.29
N GLY A 142 -15.57 -37.34 -22.33
CA GLY A 142 -15.48 -38.37 -23.38
C GLY A 142 -15.29 -37.84 -24.81
N GLY A 143 -15.03 -36.55 -24.97
CA GLY A 143 -14.77 -35.91 -26.26
C GLY A 143 -13.31 -36.00 -26.70
N GLU A 144 -13.07 -35.70 -27.98
CA GLU A 144 -11.71 -35.52 -28.52
C GLU A 144 -10.99 -34.38 -27.79
N PRO A 145 -9.64 -34.41 -27.69
CA PRO A 145 -8.87 -33.33 -27.08
C PRO A 145 -9.17 -31.98 -27.74
N ILE A 146 -9.40 -30.96 -26.91
CA ILE A 146 -9.63 -29.58 -27.32
C ILE A 146 -8.38 -28.73 -27.08
N THR A 147 -8.27 -27.59 -27.76
CA THR A 147 -7.20 -26.61 -27.50
C THR A 147 -7.75 -25.40 -26.74
N VAL A 148 -7.10 -25.05 -25.64
CA VAL A 148 -7.40 -23.88 -24.81
C VAL A 148 -6.23 -22.91 -24.91
N THR A 149 -6.49 -21.63 -25.16
CA THR A 149 -5.44 -20.61 -25.32
C THR A 149 -5.62 -19.46 -24.34
N PHE A 150 -4.51 -19.01 -23.73
CA PHE A 150 -4.46 -17.82 -22.87
C PHE A 150 -3.04 -17.25 -22.84
N ASP A 151 -2.90 -15.97 -22.46
CA ASP A 151 -1.58 -15.36 -22.28
C ASP A 151 -1.12 -15.55 -20.83
N ALA A 152 -0.14 -16.44 -20.61
CA ALA A 152 0.48 -16.72 -19.32
C ALA A 152 1.51 -15.64 -18.98
N ILE A 153 1.33 -14.95 -17.85
CA ILE A 153 2.20 -13.83 -17.44
C ILE A 153 3.08 -14.29 -16.29
N LEU A 154 4.36 -14.51 -16.57
CA LEU A 154 5.28 -15.08 -15.58
C LEU A 154 6.02 -13.97 -14.81
N SER A 155 6.12 -14.19 -13.51
CA SER A 155 6.86 -13.32 -12.57
C SER A 155 8.07 -14.01 -11.91
N LYS A 156 8.44 -15.19 -12.41
CA LYS A 156 9.63 -15.95 -12.05
C LYS A 156 10.09 -16.76 -13.26
N ARG A 157 11.35 -17.21 -13.25
CA ARG A 157 11.97 -17.97 -14.36
C ARG A 157 11.54 -19.44 -14.44
N LEU A 158 10.27 -19.69 -14.19
CA LEU A 158 9.64 -21.00 -14.21
C LEU A 158 8.17 -20.80 -14.59
N PHE A 159 7.66 -21.68 -15.44
CA PHE A 159 6.24 -21.86 -15.67
C PHE A 159 5.75 -23.02 -14.80
N ASP A 160 5.03 -22.70 -13.73
CA ASP A 160 4.34 -23.71 -12.92
C ASP A 160 2.86 -23.70 -13.28
N LEU A 161 2.36 -24.82 -13.80
CA LEU A 161 0.97 -25.02 -14.17
C LEU A 161 0.33 -26.08 -13.28
N THR A 162 -0.80 -25.70 -12.69
CA THR A 162 -1.80 -26.63 -12.18
C THR A 162 -3.18 -26.10 -12.51
N PHE A 163 -4.22 -26.83 -12.12
CA PHE A 163 -5.61 -26.44 -12.36
C PHE A 163 -6.36 -26.41 -11.05
N ARG A 164 -7.30 -25.47 -10.93
CA ARG A 164 -8.32 -25.47 -9.89
C ARG A 164 -9.66 -25.74 -10.56
N ALA A 165 -10.50 -26.59 -9.96
CA ALA A 165 -11.86 -26.74 -10.43
C ALA A 165 -12.64 -25.43 -10.22
N VAL A 166 -13.52 -25.07 -11.17
CA VAL A 166 -14.43 -23.93 -10.98
C VAL A 166 -15.40 -24.27 -9.83
N PRO A 167 -15.68 -23.35 -8.89
CA PRO A 167 -16.64 -23.60 -7.81
C PRO A 167 -17.96 -24.20 -8.32
N GLY A 168 -18.41 -25.28 -7.69
CA GLY A 168 -19.58 -26.06 -8.13
C GLY A 168 -19.25 -27.28 -9.01
N THR A 169 -18.03 -27.40 -9.50
CA THR A 169 -17.55 -28.63 -10.18
C THR A 169 -17.30 -29.72 -9.13
N PRO A 170 -17.80 -30.97 -9.33
CA PRO A 170 -17.50 -32.08 -8.42
C PRO A 170 -15.99 -32.35 -8.31
N GLU A 171 -15.51 -32.49 -7.07
CA GLU A 171 -14.11 -32.83 -6.80
C GLU A 171 -13.96 -34.27 -6.24
N PRO A 172 -12.86 -34.97 -6.56
CA PRO A 172 -11.75 -34.52 -7.39
C PRO A 172 -12.13 -34.43 -8.88
N ALA A 173 -11.75 -33.32 -9.52
CA ALA A 173 -11.94 -33.15 -10.96
C ALA A 173 -10.69 -33.62 -11.70
N THR A 174 -10.86 -34.23 -12.87
CA THR A 174 -9.73 -34.79 -13.64
C THR A 174 -9.65 -34.15 -15.03
N LEU A 175 -8.43 -33.81 -15.44
CA LEU A 175 -8.09 -33.30 -16.77
C LEU A 175 -6.82 -34.00 -17.26
N ASP A 176 -6.81 -34.45 -18.51
CA ASP A 176 -5.63 -35.02 -19.15
C ASP A 176 -5.00 -33.96 -20.07
N LEU A 177 -3.73 -33.61 -19.83
CA LEU A 177 -2.94 -32.68 -20.63
C LEU A 177 -2.09 -33.44 -21.65
N HIS A 178 -2.42 -33.30 -22.93
CA HIS A 178 -1.76 -34.01 -24.04
C HIS A 178 -0.54 -33.25 -24.56
N ALA A 179 -0.65 -31.93 -24.67
CA ALA A 179 0.42 -31.09 -25.19
C ALA A 179 0.33 -29.65 -24.67
N ILE A 180 1.46 -28.97 -24.69
CA ILE A 180 1.57 -27.53 -24.41
C ILE A 180 2.47 -26.88 -25.46
N ALA A 181 2.07 -25.70 -25.92
CA ALA A 181 2.89 -24.79 -26.70
C ALA A 181 2.87 -23.40 -26.04
N MET A 182 4.03 -22.80 -25.82
CA MET A 182 4.19 -21.46 -25.25
C MET A 182 5.05 -20.63 -26.18
N GLU A 183 4.46 -19.62 -26.80
CA GLU A 183 5.16 -18.67 -27.67
C GLU A 183 5.38 -17.35 -26.90
N PRO A 184 6.62 -16.86 -26.76
CA PRO A 184 6.87 -15.56 -26.14
C PRO A 184 6.08 -14.44 -26.83
N VAL A 185 5.40 -13.60 -26.05
CA VAL A 185 4.72 -12.40 -26.56
C VAL A 185 5.74 -11.27 -26.64
N GLU A 186 6.16 -10.95 -27.85
CA GLU A 186 7.07 -9.84 -28.10
C GLU A 186 6.36 -8.49 -27.99
N THR A 187 7.05 -7.52 -27.39
CA THR A 187 6.57 -6.13 -27.32
C THR A 187 7.57 -5.22 -28.02
N THR A 188 7.07 -4.24 -28.78
CA THR A 188 7.91 -3.21 -29.37
C THR A 188 8.20 -2.13 -28.31
N PRO A 189 9.47 -1.75 -28.09
CA PRO A 189 9.82 -0.60 -27.26
C PRO A 189 9.04 0.65 -27.65
N ARG A 190 8.76 1.49 -26.66
CA ARG A 190 8.09 2.78 -26.89
C ARG A 190 9.11 3.79 -27.41
N GLU A 191 8.63 4.79 -28.15
CA GLU A 191 9.47 5.94 -28.54
C GLU A 191 9.97 6.71 -27.31
N HIS A 192 9.09 6.87 -26.31
CA HIS A 192 9.43 7.43 -25.01
C HIS A 192 9.14 6.40 -23.90
N PRO A 193 10.11 6.10 -23.03
CA PRO A 193 9.93 5.10 -21.97
C PRO A 193 8.96 5.59 -20.90
N HIS A 194 8.11 4.69 -20.41
CA HIS A 194 7.21 4.96 -19.31
C HIS A 194 7.85 4.55 -17.96
N VAL A 195 7.42 5.17 -16.87
CA VAL A 195 7.84 4.81 -15.50
C VAL A 195 6.66 4.19 -14.76
N TYR A 196 6.79 2.94 -14.31
CA TYR A 196 5.80 2.26 -13.48
C TYR A 196 6.24 2.27 -12.02
N VAL A 197 5.40 2.75 -11.11
CA VAL A 197 5.68 2.81 -9.66
C VAL A 197 4.85 1.77 -8.94
N ILE A 198 5.50 0.76 -8.37
CA ILE A 198 4.88 -0.29 -7.55
C ILE A 198 5.30 -0.11 -6.09
N SER A 199 4.30 0.09 -5.23
CA SER A 199 4.50 0.35 -3.81
C SER A 199 3.19 0.24 -3.01
N ASP A 200 3.16 0.79 -1.81
CA ASP A 200 2.07 0.76 -0.83
C ASP A 200 1.49 2.16 -0.51
N SER A 201 0.94 2.34 0.70
CA SER A 201 0.19 3.54 1.10
C SER A 201 1.06 4.80 1.18
N ILE A 202 2.36 4.68 1.46
CA ILE A 202 3.25 5.85 1.51
C ILE A 202 3.59 6.41 0.11
N THR A 203 3.18 5.72 -0.95
CA THR A 203 3.45 6.09 -2.36
C THR A 203 2.19 6.32 -3.19
N GLN A 204 1.05 5.74 -2.80
CA GLN A 204 -0.20 5.79 -3.58
C GLN A 204 -0.71 7.22 -3.83
N THR A 205 -1.58 7.37 -4.83
CA THR A 205 -2.38 8.58 -5.00
C THR A 205 -3.53 8.62 -3.99
N TYR A 206 -3.72 9.77 -3.34
CA TYR A 206 -4.84 10.04 -2.43
C TYR A 206 -5.85 11.01 -3.05
N PHE A 207 -7.09 10.96 -2.57
CA PHE A 207 -8.20 11.77 -3.05
C PHE A 207 -8.46 12.99 -2.16
N ASP A 208 -9.26 13.93 -2.66
CA ASP A 208 -9.51 15.22 -1.98
C ASP A 208 -10.08 15.07 -0.57
N HIS A 209 -10.90 14.05 -0.32
CA HIS A 209 -11.46 13.76 1.01
C HIS A 209 -10.45 13.09 1.97
N GLU A 210 -9.27 12.70 1.48
CA GLU A 210 -8.18 12.13 2.29
C GLU A 210 -7.08 13.18 2.55
N ARG A 211 -7.17 14.36 1.91
CA ARG A 211 -6.16 15.42 2.09
C ARG A 211 -6.17 15.96 3.52
N PRO A 212 -5.01 16.28 4.11
CA PRO A 212 -3.71 16.50 3.44
C PRO A 212 -2.85 15.25 3.24
N GLN A 213 -3.36 14.04 3.43
CA GLN A 213 -2.60 12.82 3.15
C GLN A 213 -2.18 12.75 1.68
N ALA A 214 -0.97 12.28 1.44
CA ALA A 214 -0.42 12.13 0.11
C ALA A 214 0.62 10.99 0.07
N GLY A 215 0.86 10.43 -1.10
CA GLY A 215 1.95 9.47 -1.31
C GLY A 215 3.03 10.06 -2.20
N TRP A 216 4.30 9.76 -1.95
CA TRP A 216 5.39 10.39 -2.71
C TRP A 216 5.34 10.10 -4.22
N GLY A 217 4.74 8.97 -4.63
CA GLY A 217 4.58 8.60 -6.04
C GLY A 217 3.69 9.56 -6.83
N GLU A 218 2.72 10.23 -6.18
CA GLU A 218 1.87 11.20 -6.86
C GLU A 218 2.53 12.58 -7.05
N GLU A 219 3.64 12.85 -6.37
CA GLU A 219 4.37 14.12 -6.41
C GLU A 219 5.65 14.07 -7.29
N LEU A 220 6.04 12.89 -7.79
CA LEU A 220 7.25 12.69 -8.62
C LEU A 220 7.34 13.66 -9.81
N PHE A 221 6.21 13.91 -10.48
CA PHE A 221 6.16 14.77 -11.66
C PHE A 221 6.64 16.19 -11.39
N ARG A 222 6.53 16.69 -10.14
CA ARG A 222 6.98 18.03 -9.78
C ARG A 222 8.49 18.23 -9.94
N TYR A 223 9.25 17.13 -9.91
CA TYR A 223 10.69 17.15 -9.99
C TYR A 223 11.21 16.62 -11.33
N LEU A 224 10.46 15.74 -11.98
CA LEU A 224 10.88 15.10 -13.22
C LEU A 224 10.32 15.78 -14.48
N PHE A 225 9.18 16.47 -14.39
CA PHE A 225 8.52 17.00 -15.59
C PHE A 225 8.85 18.47 -15.84
N PRO A 226 9.01 18.89 -17.12
CA PRO A 226 9.19 20.28 -17.48
C PRO A 226 8.09 21.18 -16.88
N GLY A 227 8.51 22.30 -16.28
CA GLY A 227 7.59 23.27 -15.69
C GLY A 227 6.78 22.76 -14.49
N ARG A 228 7.04 21.54 -13.99
CA ARG A 228 6.32 20.92 -12.86
C ARG A 228 4.82 20.75 -13.12
N GLN A 229 4.44 20.60 -14.38
CA GLN A 229 3.06 20.43 -14.81
C GLN A 229 2.83 19.01 -15.32
N ALA A 230 1.65 18.47 -15.03
CA ALA A 230 1.24 17.17 -15.53
C ALA A 230 -0.27 17.10 -15.77
N VAL A 231 -0.66 16.25 -16.71
CA VAL A 231 -2.03 15.77 -16.89
C VAL A 231 -2.16 14.48 -16.09
N ILE A 232 -3.04 14.49 -15.07
CA ILE A 232 -3.24 13.36 -14.15
C ILE A 232 -4.60 12.72 -14.44
N GLN A 233 -4.61 11.44 -14.79
CA GLN A 233 -5.81 10.69 -15.16
C GLN A 233 -5.87 9.34 -14.45
N ARG A 234 -7.08 8.78 -14.33
CA ARG A 234 -7.27 7.40 -13.85
C ARG A 234 -6.59 6.43 -14.80
N ASP A 235 -5.79 5.53 -14.26
CA ASP A 235 -5.11 4.51 -15.05
C ASP A 235 -5.87 3.18 -15.13
N PHE A 236 -6.66 3.01 -16.19
CA PHE A 236 -7.51 1.83 -16.39
C PHE A 236 -6.76 0.51 -16.63
N GLY A 237 -5.44 0.54 -16.81
CA GLY A 237 -4.64 -0.68 -16.94
C GLY A 237 -4.46 -1.50 -15.66
N GLY A 238 -4.99 -1.01 -14.55
CA GLY A 238 -4.87 -1.63 -13.23
C GLY A 238 -6.15 -1.43 -12.44
N SER A 239 -6.49 -2.43 -11.65
CA SER A 239 -7.80 -2.53 -10.99
C SER A 239 -8.02 -1.47 -9.92
N ALA A 240 -6.95 -1.01 -9.27
CA ALA A 240 -7.04 -0.09 -8.13
C ALA A 240 -7.47 1.33 -8.53
N VAL A 241 -8.53 1.86 -7.90
CA VAL A 241 -9.08 3.21 -8.18
C VAL A 241 -8.08 4.33 -7.92
N GLN A 242 -7.06 4.07 -7.11
CA GLN A 242 -5.92 4.96 -6.84
C GLN A 242 -4.99 5.08 -8.05
N SER A 243 -4.92 4.09 -8.95
CA SER A 243 -3.89 4.10 -9.99
C SER A 243 -4.04 5.32 -10.90
N ARG A 244 -2.93 6.02 -11.15
CA ARG A 244 -2.89 7.22 -11.99
C ARG A 244 -1.85 7.13 -13.09
N THR A 245 -2.22 7.63 -14.25
CA THR A 245 -1.29 7.99 -15.32
C THR A 245 -1.04 9.49 -15.19
N ILE A 246 0.22 9.87 -15.05
CA ILE A 246 0.69 11.24 -14.85
C ILE A 246 1.59 11.54 -16.04
N SER A 247 1.13 12.37 -16.97
CA SER A 247 1.85 12.65 -18.23
C SER A 247 2.31 14.09 -18.30
N SER A 248 3.50 14.34 -18.86
CA SER A 248 3.95 15.70 -19.18
C SER A 248 3.02 16.33 -20.21
N THR A 249 3.00 17.66 -20.27
CA THR A 249 2.12 18.41 -21.19
C THR A 249 2.42 18.16 -22.66
N ASP A 250 3.66 17.76 -22.98
CA ASP A 250 4.10 17.36 -24.32
C ASP A 250 3.96 15.84 -24.58
N GLY A 251 3.55 15.06 -23.59
CA GLY A 251 3.34 13.61 -23.69
C GLY A 251 4.62 12.77 -23.74
N THR A 252 5.80 13.36 -23.54
CA THR A 252 7.09 12.66 -23.63
C THR A 252 7.49 11.90 -22.37
N LEU A 253 6.95 12.28 -21.20
CA LEU A 253 7.19 11.62 -19.93
C LEU A 253 5.87 11.13 -19.35
N VAL A 254 5.82 9.85 -18.98
CA VAL A 254 4.61 9.22 -18.43
C VAL A 254 4.98 8.40 -17.20
N ILE A 255 4.32 8.68 -16.08
CA ILE A 255 4.42 7.92 -14.83
C ILE A 255 3.08 7.21 -14.57
N HIS A 256 3.12 5.90 -14.45
CA HIS A 256 2.03 5.06 -13.98
C HIS A 256 2.22 4.78 -12.49
N ASN A 257 1.56 5.57 -11.62
CA ASN A 257 1.54 5.27 -10.20
C ASN A 257 0.56 4.12 -9.93
N ARG A 258 1.09 2.92 -9.69
CA ARG A 258 0.38 1.67 -9.43
C ARG A 258 0.49 1.24 -7.96
N ALA A 259 0.92 2.14 -7.09
CA ALA A 259 1.02 1.88 -5.66
C ALA A 259 -0.37 1.78 -5.00
N LEU A 260 -0.51 0.91 -4.01
CA LEU A 260 -1.77 0.67 -3.33
C LEU A 260 -1.59 0.31 -1.85
N GLY A 261 -2.29 1.02 -0.97
CA GLY A 261 -2.23 0.85 0.47
C GLY A 261 -2.52 -0.55 0.97
N GLY A 262 -1.90 -0.90 2.10
CA GLY A 262 -2.04 -2.21 2.73
C GLY A 262 -1.39 -3.36 1.96
N ARG A 263 -0.48 -3.11 1.00
CA ARG A 263 0.21 -4.16 0.23
C ARG A 263 1.62 -4.37 0.71
N SER A 264 2.02 -5.64 0.75
CA SER A 264 3.40 -6.06 0.93
C SER A 264 4.00 -6.56 -0.38
N SER A 265 5.31 -6.87 -0.38
CA SER A 265 5.96 -7.51 -1.53
C SER A 265 5.26 -8.81 -1.95
N LYS A 266 4.76 -9.57 -0.97
CA LYS A 266 3.98 -10.79 -1.17
C LYS A 266 2.56 -10.53 -1.66
N SER A 267 1.79 -9.71 -0.96
CA SER A 267 0.35 -9.59 -1.22
C SER A 267 0.07 -8.93 -2.57
N TYR A 268 0.92 -7.98 -2.99
CA TYR A 268 0.79 -7.32 -4.29
C TYR A 268 0.89 -8.32 -5.46
N ILE A 269 1.76 -9.35 -5.35
CA ILE A 269 1.84 -10.42 -6.35
C ILE A 269 0.65 -11.38 -6.20
N ASN A 270 0.36 -11.86 -4.99
CA ASN A 270 -0.69 -12.86 -4.76
C ASN A 270 -2.09 -12.38 -5.17
N GLU A 271 -2.31 -11.07 -5.16
CA GLU A 271 -3.55 -10.43 -5.64
C GLU A 271 -3.56 -10.18 -7.17
N GLY A 272 -2.50 -10.58 -7.90
CA GLY A 272 -2.39 -10.42 -9.35
C GLY A 272 -2.04 -9.01 -9.83
N ARG A 273 -1.71 -8.08 -8.94
CA ARG A 273 -1.48 -6.67 -9.29
C ARG A 273 -0.20 -6.47 -10.07
N LEU A 274 0.85 -7.22 -9.75
CA LEU A 274 2.06 -7.24 -10.57
C LEU A 274 1.72 -7.70 -12.01
N ASN A 275 0.85 -8.69 -12.17
CA ASN A 275 0.46 -9.18 -13.49
C ASN A 275 -0.30 -8.14 -14.32
N GLU A 276 -1.09 -7.26 -13.69
CA GLU A 276 -1.69 -6.10 -14.37
C GLU A 276 -0.62 -5.21 -14.99
N VAL A 277 0.44 -4.88 -14.23
CA VAL A 277 1.57 -4.08 -14.72
C VAL A 277 2.36 -4.80 -15.82
N LEU A 278 2.66 -6.10 -15.61
CA LEU A 278 3.46 -6.90 -16.55
C LEU A 278 2.78 -7.16 -17.90
N ARG A 279 1.46 -6.93 -18.01
CA ARG A 279 0.73 -6.96 -19.29
C ARG A 279 1.03 -5.75 -20.18
N GLU A 280 1.44 -4.63 -19.58
CA GLU A 280 1.51 -3.34 -20.27
C GLU A 280 2.94 -2.84 -20.48
N ILE A 281 3.82 -3.20 -19.54
CA ILE A 281 5.20 -2.75 -19.52
C ILE A 281 5.97 -3.34 -20.70
N ARG A 282 6.88 -2.55 -21.28
CA ARG A 282 7.66 -2.92 -22.47
C ARG A 282 9.14 -2.73 -22.23
N ALA A 283 9.95 -3.38 -23.07
CA ALA A 283 11.38 -3.14 -23.05
C ALA A 283 11.72 -1.64 -23.17
N GLY A 284 12.63 -1.16 -22.33
CA GLY A 284 13.00 0.25 -22.19
C GLY A 284 12.21 1.04 -21.15
N ASP A 285 11.04 0.55 -20.70
CA ASP A 285 10.30 1.17 -19.59
C ASP A 285 11.07 1.01 -18.25
N TYR A 286 10.70 1.79 -17.25
CA TYR A 286 11.27 1.76 -15.91
C TYR A 286 10.30 1.18 -14.89
N LEU A 287 10.81 0.44 -13.91
CA LEU A 287 10.03 -0.09 -12.79
C LEU A 287 10.63 0.39 -11.46
N ILE A 288 9.96 1.36 -10.82
CA ILE A 288 10.28 1.80 -9.46
C ILE A 288 9.56 0.88 -8.47
N PHE A 289 10.32 0.28 -7.55
CA PHE A 289 9.82 -0.67 -6.56
C PHE A 289 10.15 -0.21 -5.12
N GLN A 290 9.14 -0.21 -4.24
CA GLN A 290 9.28 0.04 -2.80
C GLN A 290 8.33 -0.84 -2.00
N MET A 291 8.82 -1.67 -1.08
CA MET A 291 8.02 -2.48 -0.14
C MET A 291 8.75 -2.61 1.20
N GLY A 292 8.07 -3.15 2.22
CA GLY A 292 8.64 -3.31 3.57
C GLY A 292 7.65 -3.01 4.71
N PRO A 293 6.94 -1.86 4.71
CA PRO A 293 6.07 -1.48 5.84
C PRO A 293 5.01 -2.55 6.17
N ASN A 294 4.30 -3.03 5.16
CA ASN A 294 3.27 -4.06 5.33
C ASN A 294 3.85 -5.48 5.45
N ASP A 295 5.01 -5.74 4.88
CA ASP A 295 5.76 -7.00 5.07
C ASP A 295 6.05 -7.23 6.55
N ALA A 296 6.33 -6.17 7.32
CA ALA A 296 6.60 -6.22 8.75
C ALA A 296 5.38 -6.51 9.66
N SER A 297 4.17 -6.56 9.11
CA SER A 297 2.92 -6.64 9.89
C SER A 297 2.56 -8.08 10.31
N ARG A 298 3.24 -8.64 11.32
CA ARG A 298 3.11 -10.05 11.78
C ARG A 298 1.68 -10.54 12.00
N ASN A 299 0.82 -9.69 12.54
CA ASN A 299 -0.60 -9.99 12.81
C ASN A 299 -1.50 -9.93 11.56
N ARG A 300 -0.96 -9.62 10.37
CA ARG A 300 -1.68 -9.55 9.10
C ARG A 300 -1.16 -10.64 8.16
N PRO A 301 -1.59 -11.90 8.28
CA PRO A 301 -0.91 -13.03 7.66
C PRO A 301 -0.94 -13.01 6.12
N MET A 302 -1.98 -12.39 5.54
CA MET A 302 -2.07 -12.18 4.10
C MET A 302 -1.01 -11.20 3.55
N ARG A 303 -0.49 -10.30 4.40
CA ARG A 303 0.52 -9.28 4.06
C ARG A 303 1.90 -9.67 4.58
N TYR A 304 1.98 -10.18 5.81
CA TYR A 304 3.22 -10.44 6.53
C TYR A 304 4.19 -11.29 5.72
N GLU A 305 5.43 -10.84 5.61
CA GLU A 305 6.53 -11.64 5.08
C GLU A 305 7.78 -11.38 5.91
N GLY A 306 8.43 -12.44 6.37
CA GLY A 306 9.60 -12.31 7.23
C GLY A 306 10.84 -11.83 6.44
N LEU A 307 11.85 -11.33 7.16
CA LEU A 307 13.12 -10.91 6.55
C LEU A 307 13.77 -12.02 5.71
N GLU A 308 13.62 -13.28 6.11
CA GLU A 308 14.16 -14.45 5.40
C GLU A 308 13.53 -14.65 4.01
N GLY A 309 12.21 -14.44 3.89
CA GLY A 309 11.47 -14.62 2.64
C GLY A 309 11.37 -13.35 1.79
N TYR A 310 11.62 -12.17 2.37
CA TYR A 310 11.44 -10.88 1.71
C TYR A 310 12.19 -10.77 0.37
N LEU A 311 13.47 -11.17 0.32
CA LEU A 311 14.27 -11.07 -0.92
C LEU A 311 13.80 -12.02 -2.01
N ASP A 312 13.18 -13.16 -1.67
CA ASP A 312 12.60 -14.05 -2.68
C ASP A 312 11.41 -13.37 -3.40
N TRP A 313 10.64 -12.54 -2.68
CA TRP A 313 9.60 -11.71 -3.27
C TRP A 313 10.15 -10.54 -4.07
N VAL A 314 11.12 -9.79 -3.53
CA VAL A 314 11.81 -8.71 -4.27
C VAL A 314 12.37 -9.23 -5.60
N ASN A 315 13.01 -10.40 -5.58
CA ASN A 315 13.58 -11.02 -6.76
C ASN A 315 12.55 -11.25 -7.87
N ARG A 316 11.29 -11.59 -7.53
CA ARG A 316 10.22 -11.77 -8.53
C ARG A 316 9.95 -10.50 -9.32
N TYR A 317 9.94 -9.33 -8.69
CA TYR A 317 9.80 -8.05 -9.40
C TYR A 317 10.99 -7.78 -10.32
N MET A 318 12.20 -8.03 -9.81
CA MET A 318 13.44 -7.72 -10.52
C MET A 318 13.66 -8.60 -11.74
N VAL A 319 13.45 -9.92 -11.63
CA VAL A 319 13.53 -10.82 -12.79
C VAL A 319 12.41 -10.57 -13.80
N SER A 320 11.21 -10.20 -13.33
CA SER A 320 10.10 -9.83 -14.22
C SER A 320 10.42 -8.61 -15.08
N ALA A 321 11.14 -7.65 -14.51
CA ALA A 321 11.62 -6.46 -15.23
C ALA A 321 12.78 -6.82 -16.16
N ALA A 322 13.84 -7.45 -15.62
CA ALA A 322 15.05 -7.76 -16.36
C ALA A 322 14.79 -8.64 -17.59
N ASP A 323 14.01 -9.73 -17.44
CA ASP A 323 13.71 -10.65 -18.54
C ASP A 323 12.83 -9.99 -19.62
N ARG A 324 12.12 -8.89 -19.31
CA ARG A 324 11.34 -8.08 -20.27
C ARG A 324 12.11 -6.89 -20.85
N GLY A 325 13.39 -6.70 -20.47
CA GLY A 325 14.17 -5.54 -20.86
C GLY A 325 13.70 -4.23 -20.22
N VAL A 326 12.97 -4.31 -19.11
CA VAL A 326 12.55 -3.17 -18.28
C VAL A 326 13.67 -2.86 -17.28
N ILE A 327 13.90 -1.58 -17.01
CA ILE A 327 14.97 -1.10 -16.13
C ILE A 327 14.43 -0.97 -14.70
N PRO A 328 14.84 -1.84 -13.75
CA PRO A 328 14.40 -1.75 -12.37
C PRO A 328 15.10 -0.61 -11.60
N PHE A 329 14.41 -0.04 -10.62
CA PHE A 329 14.94 0.92 -9.67
C PHE A 329 14.37 0.66 -8.27
N ILE A 330 15.23 0.42 -7.28
CA ILE A 330 14.79 0.05 -5.92
C ILE A 330 14.84 1.28 -4.98
N VAL A 331 13.77 1.48 -4.23
CA VAL A 331 13.63 2.53 -3.22
C VAL A 331 13.43 1.87 -1.85
N SER A 332 14.22 2.24 -0.83
CA SER A 332 13.96 1.78 0.54
C SER A 332 12.71 2.47 1.14
N PRO A 333 12.01 1.86 2.11
CA PRO A 333 10.83 2.49 2.73
C PRO A 333 11.14 3.84 3.38
N THR A 334 10.17 4.77 3.38
CA THR A 334 10.30 6.04 4.09
C THR A 334 10.50 5.83 5.60
N PRO A 335 11.13 6.80 6.31
CA PRO A 335 11.09 6.80 7.76
C PRO A 335 9.67 7.06 8.26
N THR A 336 9.31 6.40 9.36
CA THR A 336 8.16 6.75 10.19
C THR A 336 8.52 7.90 11.13
N TYR A 337 7.53 8.59 11.68
CA TYR A 337 7.75 9.50 12.81
C TYR A 337 8.03 8.67 14.07
N ALA A 338 9.30 8.31 14.28
CA ALA A 338 9.76 7.48 15.39
C ALA A 338 11.00 8.11 16.07
N PHE A 339 10.86 9.37 16.47
CA PHE A 339 11.89 10.11 17.20
C PHE A 339 12.14 9.50 18.59
N THR A 340 13.41 9.20 18.89
CA THR A 340 13.89 8.78 20.22
C THR A 340 14.49 9.95 21.00
N GLY A 341 14.99 10.97 20.31
CA GLY A 341 15.44 12.25 20.85
C GLY A 341 14.84 13.45 20.09
N GLU A 342 15.34 14.65 20.33
CA GLU A 342 14.93 15.84 19.54
C GLU A 342 15.41 15.74 18.09
N HIS A 343 16.64 15.26 17.88
CA HIS A 343 17.27 15.13 16.56
C HIS A 343 17.72 13.68 16.27
N GLU A 344 17.09 12.70 16.91
CA GLU A 344 17.42 11.28 16.73
C GLU A 344 16.14 10.51 16.34
N LEU A 345 16.16 9.87 15.17
CA LEU A 345 15.03 9.12 14.62
C LEU A 345 15.40 7.66 14.33
N ARG A 346 14.59 6.74 14.84
CA ARG A 346 14.75 5.30 14.58
C ARG A 346 13.98 4.88 13.32
N LEU A 347 14.62 4.13 12.43
CA LEU A 347 13.94 3.55 11.26
C LEU A 347 13.11 2.32 11.65
N SER A 348 11.77 2.46 11.69
CA SER A 348 10.86 1.35 12.00
C SER A 348 11.01 0.14 11.05
N PHE A 349 11.36 0.37 9.79
CA PHE A 349 11.50 -0.67 8.75
C PHE A 349 12.94 -0.82 8.25
N GLY A 350 13.92 -0.40 9.06
CA GLY A 350 15.33 -0.29 8.65
C GLY A 350 15.93 -1.60 8.13
N ASP A 351 15.53 -2.76 8.67
CA ASP A 351 16.09 -4.04 8.22
C ASP A 351 15.57 -4.47 6.83
N TYR A 352 14.29 -4.21 6.51
CA TYR A 352 13.78 -4.38 5.14
C TYR A 352 14.46 -3.41 4.17
N GLY A 353 14.67 -2.16 4.58
CA GLY A 353 15.43 -1.17 3.81
C GLY A 353 16.86 -1.62 3.52
N LYS A 354 17.59 -2.10 4.53
CA LYS A 354 18.95 -2.65 4.38
C LYS A 354 18.99 -3.82 3.40
N LEU A 355 18.05 -4.77 3.51
CA LEU A 355 17.96 -5.92 2.60
C LEU A 355 17.71 -5.47 1.15
N ALA A 356 16.76 -4.55 0.94
CA ALA A 356 16.47 -4.03 -0.39
C ALA A 356 17.68 -3.32 -1.02
N MET A 357 18.40 -2.51 -0.23
CA MET A 357 19.62 -1.82 -0.69
C MET A 357 20.79 -2.79 -0.90
N GLN A 358 20.91 -3.83 -0.07
CA GLN A 358 21.90 -4.89 -0.27
C GLN A 358 21.65 -5.62 -1.60
N TYR A 359 20.41 -6.07 -1.82
CA TYR A 359 20.01 -6.71 -3.07
C TYR A 359 20.31 -5.80 -4.27
N ALA A 360 19.94 -4.52 -4.20
CA ALA A 360 20.21 -3.58 -5.29
C ALA A 360 21.72 -3.51 -5.64
N ARG A 361 22.59 -3.42 -4.64
CA ARG A 361 24.05 -3.39 -4.84
C ARG A 361 24.60 -4.71 -5.39
N GLU A 362 24.19 -5.84 -4.83
CA GLU A 362 24.66 -7.17 -5.24
C GLU A 362 24.33 -7.48 -6.71
N HIS A 363 23.21 -6.94 -7.18
CA HIS A 363 22.70 -7.18 -8.52
C HIS A 363 22.92 -6.01 -9.49
N GLY A 364 23.61 -4.95 -9.07
CA GLY A 364 23.89 -3.78 -9.93
C GLY A 364 22.65 -2.99 -10.34
N ILE A 365 21.59 -3.02 -9.54
CA ILE A 365 20.35 -2.26 -9.77
C ILE A 365 20.51 -0.84 -9.21
N ALA A 366 20.11 0.16 -10.00
CA ALA A 366 20.02 1.54 -9.55
C ALA A 366 19.04 1.68 -8.37
N HIS A 367 19.40 2.47 -7.38
CA HIS A 367 18.63 2.54 -6.14
C HIS A 367 18.80 3.86 -5.40
N VAL A 368 17.87 4.12 -4.48
CA VAL A 368 17.93 5.23 -3.53
C VAL A 368 17.52 4.75 -2.14
N ASP A 369 18.35 5.06 -1.14
CA ASP A 369 18.03 4.80 0.26
C ASP A 369 17.18 5.93 0.84
N LEU A 370 15.91 5.96 0.42
CA LEU A 370 14.93 6.97 0.86
C LEU A 370 14.73 6.95 2.37
N GLY A 371 14.79 5.79 3.02
CA GLY A 371 14.74 5.65 4.47
C GLY A 371 15.85 6.44 5.17
N GLU A 372 17.11 6.22 4.78
CA GLU A 372 18.25 6.89 5.39
C GLU A 372 18.35 8.39 5.05
N ILE A 373 18.10 8.76 3.79
CA ILE A 373 18.12 10.18 3.38
C ILE A 373 16.95 10.93 4.03
N GLY A 374 15.77 10.31 4.08
CA GLY A 374 14.59 10.85 4.75
C GLY A 374 14.79 10.98 6.26
N ARG A 375 15.46 10.03 6.91
CA ARG A 375 15.82 10.11 8.33
C ARG A 375 16.66 11.36 8.59
N LYS A 376 17.70 11.59 7.79
CA LYS A 376 18.55 12.80 7.91
C LYS A 376 17.76 14.09 7.71
N LEU A 377 16.80 14.11 6.78
CA LEU A 377 15.90 15.25 6.63
C LEU A 377 15.10 15.49 7.91
N ALA A 378 14.42 14.46 8.43
CA ALA A 378 13.62 14.56 9.63
C ALA A 378 14.46 14.99 10.86
N GLU A 379 15.66 14.43 11.04
CA GLU A 379 16.57 14.81 12.13
C GLU A 379 17.03 16.27 12.06
N ARG A 380 17.28 16.80 10.85
CA ARG A 380 17.58 18.23 10.68
C ARG A 380 16.41 19.13 11.07
N LEU A 381 15.19 18.73 10.74
CA LEU A 381 13.99 19.46 11.17
C LEU A 381 13.80 19.39 12.70
N GLY A 382 14.20 18.27 13.31
CA GLY A 382 13.93 17.98 14.72
C GLY A 382 12.52 17.44 14.93
N ARG A 383 12.25 16.97 16.15
CA ARG A 383 11.00 16.30 16.52
C ARG A 383 9.79 17.18 16.22
N GLU A 384 9.84 18.43 16.63
CA GLU A 384 8.71 19.36 16.51
C GLU A 384 8.38 19.68 15.05
N ASN A 385 9.35 20.16 14.29
CA ASN A 385 9.11 20.50 12.88
C ASN A 385 8.92 19.25 12.02
N GLY A 386 9.57 18.14 12.36
CA GLY A 386 9.45 16.85 11.69
C GLY A 386 8.02 16.30 11.64
N ARG A 387 7.14 16.75 12.55
CA ARG A 387 5.70 16.45 12.51
C ARG A 387 5.08 16.79 11.15
N ILE A 388 5.58 17.84 10.49
CA ILE A 388 5.05 18.29 9.19
C ILE A 388 5.20 17.26 8.07
N LEU A 389 6.11 16.28 8.20
CA LEU A 389 6.35 15.26 7.19
C LEU A 389 5.32 14.11 7.22
N HIS A 390 4.56 13.99 8.31
CA HIS A 390 3.58 12.93 8.51
C HIS A 390 2.21 13.51 8.84
N MET A 391 1.18 12.66 8.89
CA MET A 391 -0.18 13.05 9.26
C MET A 391 -0.28 13.33 10.77
N LYS A 392 0.35 14.43 11.22
CA LYS A 392 0.47 14.83 12.63
C LYS A 392 -0.02 16.27 12.87
N PHE A 393 -1.33 16.46 12.75
CA PHE A 393 -1.98 17.78 12.77
C PHE A 393 -2.94 17.95 13.94
N SER A 394 -2.97 19.16 14.49
CA SER A 394 -3.90 19.55 15.56
C SER A 394 -5.36 19.54 15.09
N ALA A 395 -6.29 19.48 16.05
CA ALA A 395 -7.71 19.62 15.78
C ALA A 395 -8.06 20.96 15.10
N GLY A 396 -9.14 20.96 14.32
CA GLY A 396 -9.65 22.14 13.62
C GLY A 396 -8.86 22.57 12.37
N GLN A 397 -7.70 21.96 12.06
CA GLN A 397 -6.83 22.43 10.98
C GLN A 397 -7.21 21.93 9.58
N TYR A 398 -7.84 20.77 9.47
CA TYR A 398 -8.23 20.21 8.17
C TYR A 398 -9.65 19.68 8.23
N GLY A 399 -10.47 20.02 7.24
CA GLY A 399 -11.89 19.66 7.22
C GLY A 399 -12.13 18.15 7.22
N ASN A 400 -11.27 17.38 6.57
CA ASN A 400 -11.33 15.92 6.55
C ASN A 400 -10.81 15.26 7.84
N PHE A 401 -10.12 16.04 8.70
CA PHE A 401 -9.53 15.60 9.97
C PHE A 401 -9.92 16.61 11.07
N PRO A 402 -11.23 16.79 11.36
CA PRO A 402 -11.70 17.86 12.25
C PRO A 402 -11.17 17.71 13.69
N ASP A 403 -10.86 16.49 14.08
CA ASP A 403 -10.33 16.11 15.40
C ASP A 403 -8.80 16.21 15.47
N GLY A 404 -8.17 16.52 14.34
CA GLY A 404 -6.75 16.32 14.15
C GLY A 404 -6.44 14.85 13.86
N VAL A 405 -5.15 14.59 13.77
CA VAL A 405 -4.61 13.29 13.38
C VAL A 405 -3.20 13.16 13.94
N ASP A 406 -2.86 11.99 14.47
CA ASP A 406 -1.52 11.71 15.00
C ASP A 406 -0.98 10.37 14.46
N ASP A 407 -0.81 10.31 13.14
CA ASP A 407 -0.33 9.13 12.43
C ASP A 407 1.16 9.26 12.08
N SER A 408 1.96 8.34 12.61
CA SER A 408 3.41 8.28 12.41
C SER A 408 3.86 7.56 11.14
N THR A 409 2.95 6.97 10.37
CA THR A 409 3.28 6.18 9.17
C THR A 409 2.97 6.95 7.89
N HIS A 410 1.75 7.45 7.75
CA HIS A 410 1.32 8.09 6.51
C HIS A 410 1.83 9.52 6.37
N LEU A 411 2.15 9.89 5.13
CA LEU A 411 2.78 11.16 4.82
C LEU A 411 1.74 12.28 4.70
N SER A 412 2.13 13.48 5.13
CA SER A 412 1.44 14.68 4.71
C SER A 412 1.78 15.02 3.25
N ARG A 413 1.08 15.99 2.67
CA ARG A 413 1.45 16.55 1.36
C ARG A 413 2.89 17.05 1.29
N LEU A 414 3.38 17.73 2.33
CA LEU A 414 4.77 18.19 2.36
C LEU A 414 5.74 17.01 2.48
N GLY A 415 5.44 16.01 3.31
CA GLY A 415 6.25 14.80 3.42
C GLY A 415 6.35 14.04 2.10
N ALA A 416 5.22 13.82 1.43
CA ALA A 416 5.15 13.20 0.11
C ALA A 416 5.97 13.99 -0.91
N HIS A 417 5.82 15.32 -0.94
CA HIS A 417 6.58 16.21 -1.80
C HIS A 417 8.09 16.12 -1.55
N LYS A 418 8.55 16.16 -0.30
CA LYS A 418 9.99 16.08 0.04
C LYS A 418 10.58 14.71 -0.27
N TYR A 419 9.88 13.63 0.05
CA TYR A 419 10.34 12.28 -0.25
C TYR A 419 10.31 11.99 -1.76
N ALA A 420 9.34 12.53 -2.50
CA ALA A 420 9.34 12.47 -3.97
C ALA A 420 10.56 13.15 -4.57
N GLY A 421 10.99 14.29 -4.01
CA GLY A 421 12.20 15.00 -4.44
C GLY A 421 13.47 14.16 -4.26
N ILE A 422 13.59 13.45 -3.14
CA ILE A 422 14.71 12.52 -2.88
C ILE A 422 14.72 11.38 -3.90
N VAL A 423 13.57 10.75 -4.15
CA VAL A 423 13.46 9.66 -5.14
C VAL A 423 13.75 10.17 -6.55
N ALA A 424 13.13 11.28 -6.96
CA ALA A 424 13.29 11.87 -8.28
C ALA A 424 14.75 12.26 -8.54
N LYS A 425 15.46 12.81 -7.54
CA LYS A 425 16.88 13.11 -7.65
C LYS A 425 17.70 11.85 -7.91
N GLY A 426 17.56 10.82 -7.06
CA GLY A 426 18.31 9.57 -7.24
C GLY A 426 17.98 8.85 -8.54
N PHE A 427 16.72 8.92 -8.98
CA PHE A 427 16.26 8.35 -10.24
C PHE A 427 16.86 9.08 -11.46
N ALA A 428 16.79 10.41 -11.50
CA ALA A 428 17.35 11.20 -12.59
C ALA A 428 18.89 11.15 -12.65
N GLU A 429 19.57 11.09 -11.50
CA GLU A 429 21.03 10.89 -11.45
C GLU A 429 21.44 9.51 -11.97
N SER A 430 20.58 8.50 -11.83
CA SER A 430 20.81 7.15 -12.35
C SER A 430 20.53 7.03 -13.85
N PHE A 431 19.62 7.86 -14.37
CA PHE A 431 19.14 7.81 -15.76
C PHE A 431 19.10 9.21 -16.42
N PRO A 432 20.25 9.93 -16.46
CA PRO A 432 20.31 11.32 -16.93
C PRO A 432 20.04 11.47 -18.43
N GLU A 433 20.08 10.37 -19.19
CA GLU A 433 19.76 10.33 -20.61
C GLU A 433 18.27 10.54 -20.91
N HIS A 434 17.38 10.26 -19.94
CA HIS A 434 15.93 10.37 -20.10
C HIS A 434 15.27 11.32 -19.10
N PHE A 435 15.87 11.54 -17.92
CA PHE A 435 15.25 12.32 -16.86
C PHE A 435 16.15 13.45 -16.37
N THR A 436 15.55 14.62 -16.14
CA THR A 436 16.22 15.76 -15.53
C THR A 436 15.55 16.08 -14.20
N PHE A 437 16.36 16.19 -13.14
CA PHE A 437 15.87 16.61 -11.83
C PHE A 437 15.79 18.13 -11.72
N THR A 438 14.61 18.64 -11.34
CA THR A 438 14.37 20.07 -11.09
C THR A 438 14.18 20.32 -9.59
N PRO A 439 15.20 20.80 -8.84
CA PRO A 439 15.06 21.06 -7.41
C PRO A 439 14.08 22.19 -7.10
N ASP A 440 13.50 22.19 -5.89
CA ASP A 440 12.73 23.33 -5.38
C ASP A 440 13.55 24.61 -5.33
N PRO A 441 12.93 25.76 -5.67
CA PRO A 441 13.57 27.05 -5.48
C PRO A 441 13.76 27.31 -3.99
N ALA A 442 15.00 27.55 -3.59
CA ALA A 442 15.33 27.98 -2.24
C ALA A 442 15.28 29.51 -2.16
N LEU A 443 14.55 30.05 -1.17
CA LEU A 443 14.66 31.46 -0.80
C LEU A 443 15.55 31.59 0.43
N ASP A 444 16.41 32.60 0.45
CA ASP A 444 17.25 32.94 1.60
C ASP A 444 17.41 34.47 1.70
N PRO A 445 16.90 35.13 2.76
CA PRO A 445 16.15 34.55 3.88
C PRO A 445 14.70 34.20 3.52
N VAL A 446 14.06 33.34 4.32
CA VAL A 446 12.60 33.14 4.26
C VAL A 446 11.92 34.40 4.79
N PRO A 447 11.00 35.05 4.03
CA PRO A 447 10.35 36.27 4.49
C PRO A 447 9.47 36.04 5.74
N ALA A 448 9.35 37.05 6.60
CA ALA A 448 8.44 36.98 7.74
C ALA A 448 6.97 37.03 7.28
N PRO A 449 6.04 36.35 7.98
CA PRO A 449 4.62 36.55 7.75
C PRO A 449 4.24 38.03 7.91
N THR A 450 3.51 38.57 6.94
CA THR A 450 2.91 39.91 7.01
C THR A 450 1.42 39.80 7.32
N ASP A 451 0.78 40.92 7.67
CA ASP A 451 -0.68 40.99 7.85
C ASP A 451 -1.22 39.87 8.76
N PHE A 452 -0.45 39.54 9.80
CA PHE A 452 -0.79 38.51 10.76
C PHE A 452 -1.94 39.01 11.64
N THR A 453 -3.09 38.35 11.53
CA THR A 453 -4.33 38.72 12.21
C THR A 453 -4.84 37.58 13.08
N ALA A 454 -5.58 37.95 14.12
CA ALA A 454 -6.30 37.03 14.98
C ALA A 454 -7.73 37.50 15.15
N GLN A 455 -8.68 36.57 15.08
CA GLN A 455 -10.10 36.83 15.28
C GLN A 455 -10.67 35.80 16.23
N VAL A 456 -11.41 36.26 17.24
CA VAL A 456 -12.15 35.36 18.13
C VAL A 456 -13.47 35.02 17.46
N GLU A 457 -13.61 33.79 17.00
CA GLU A 457 -14.77 33.29 16.27
C GLU A 457 -15.55 32.32 17.18
N ASP A 458 -16.88 32.40 17.14
CA ASP A 458 -17.72 31.27 17.53
C ASP A 458 -17.77 30.35 16.31
N ASP A 459 -17.11 29.19 16.36
CA ASP A 459 -17.01 28.26 15.22
C ASP A 459 -18.40 27.67 14.86
N GLY A 460 -19.46 27.93 15.64
CA GLY A 460 -20.81 27.40 15.40
C GLY A 460 -20.92 25.88 15.58
N ARG A 461 -19.78 25.18 15.57
CA ARG A 461 -19.57 23.85 16.11
C ARG A 461 -19.70 23.98 17.62
N LYS A 462 -20.91 23.71 18.14
CA LYS A 462 -21.24 23.64 19.58
C LYS A 462 -20.26 22.82 20.44
N ARG A 463 -19.34 22.11 19.79
CA ARG A 463 -18.30 21.23 20.31
C ARG A 463 -17.11 21.94 20.95
N PHE A 464 -16.80 23.19 20.58
CA PHE A 464 -15.48 23.78 20.89
C PHE A 464 -15.48 25.22 21.42
N GLY A 465 -16.63 25.80 21.79
CA GLY A 465 -16.68 27.17 22.31
C GLY A 465 -16.10 28.22 21.34
N ARG A 466 -15.73 29.39 21.87
CA ARG A 466 -15.07 30.45 21.09
C ARG A 466 -13.59 30.11 20.88
N ALA A 467 -13.15 30.04 19.62
CA ALA A 467 -11.77 29.76 19.23
C ALA A 467 -11.06 31.02 18.74
N THR A 468 -9.73 31.07 18.88
CA THR A 468 -8.93 32.11 18.22
C THR A 468 -8.49 31.61 16.86
N LYS A 469 -8.93 32.28 15.79
CA LYS A 469 -8.48 32.01 14.44
C LYS A 469 -7.39 32.97 14.01
N LEU A 470 -6.22 32.41 13.77
CA LEU A 470 -5.04 33.06 13.25
C LEU A 470 -5.04 33.00 11.72
N ARG A 471 -4.68 34.10 11.04
CA ARG A 471 -4.56 34.16 9.58
C ARG A 471 -3.40 35.04 9.15
N TRP A 472 -2.71 34.63 8.10
CA TRP A 472 -1.69 35.41 7.41
C TRP A 472 -1.71 35.07 5.90
N PRO A 473 -1.18 35.92 5.01
CA PRO A 473 -0.99 35.56 3.61
C PRO A 473 0.06 34.46 3.46
N ALA A 474 -0.03 33.67 2.40
CA ALA A 474 1.03 32.70 2.08
C ALA A 474 2.37 33.42 1.87
N VAL A 475 3.38 33.01 2.63
CA VAL A 475 4.74 33.54 2.54
C VAL A 475 5.46 32.89 1.34
N PRO A 476 6.04 33.67 0.42
CA PRO A 476 6.83 33.13 -0.68
C PRO A 476 7.95 32.21 -0.17
N GLY A 477 8.09 31.03 -0.77
CA GLY A 477 9.11 30.04 -0.42
C GLY A 477 8.89 29.30 0.91
N ALA A 478 7.87 29.66 1.69
CA ALA A 478 7.51 28.90 2.89
C ALA A 478 6.83 27.58 2.51
N GLU A 479 7.32 26.50 3.08
CA GLU A 479 6.78 25.15 2.95
C GLU A 479 5.77 24.84 4.06
N TYR A 480 5.99 25.42 5.24
CA TYR A 480 5.12 25.30 6.39
C TYR A 480 5.33 26.47 7.35
N TYR A 481 4.50 26.50 8.40
CA TYR A 481 4.56 27.49 9.45
C TYR A 481 4.62 26.80 10.81
N ARG A 482 5.35 27.42 11.74
CA ARG A 482 5.30 27.07 13.16
C ARG A 482 4.44 28.10 13.87
N VAL A 483 3.50 27.62 14.67
CA VAL A 483 2.64 28.44 15.53
C VAL A 483 3.01 28.14 16.97
N VAL A 484 3.35 29.19 17.71
CA VAL A 484 3.65 29.13 19.14
C VAL A 484 2.64 29.99 19.88
N ARG A 485 2.07 29.47 20.97
CA ARG A 485 1.25 30.22 21.91
C ARG A 485 2.03 30.39 23.21
N ARG A 486 2.09 31.61 23.70
CA ARG A 486 2.63 31.98 25.01
C ARG A 486 1.54 32.56 25.89
N ASP A 487 1.65 32.34 27.19
CA ASP A 487 0.80 33.00 28.19
C ASP A 487 1.24 34.45 28.45
N GLU A 488 0.55 35.14 29.36
CA GLU A 488 0.86 36.51 29.76
C GLU A 488 2.24 36.68 30.42
N THR A 489 2.85 35.60 30.89
CA THR A 489 4.21 35.60 31.46
C THR A 489 5.29 35.45 30.38
N GLY A 490 4.88 35.14 29.15
CA GLY A 490 5.78 34.82 28.03
C GLY A 490 6.22 33.35 28.00
N ALA A 491 5.72 32.51 28.91
CA ALA A 491 6.00 31.09 28.90
C ALA A 491 5.32 30.43 27.71
N GLU A 492 6.04 29.55 27.01
CA GLU A 492 5.44 28.76 25.93
C GLU A 492 4.48 27.73 26.52
N VAL A 493 3.22 27.82 26.10
CA VAL A 493 2.16 26.90 26.55
C VAL A 493 1.75 25.92 25.49
N PHE A 494 2.00 26.22 24.21
CA PHE A 494 1.66 25.36 23.09
C PHE A 494 2.51 25.67 21.86
N ARG A 495 2.81 24.63 21.09
CA ARG A 495 3.53 24.72 19.81
C ARG A 495 2.98 23.68 18.84
N THR A 496 2.89 24.06 17.57
CA THR A 496 2.53 23.14 16.49
C THR A 496 3.05 23.62 15.15
N VAL A 497 2.87 22.79 14.12
CA VAL A 497 3.19 23.10 12.74
C VAL A 497 1.98 22.92 11.83
N THR A 498 1.91 23.72 10.77
CA THR A 498 0.82 23.68 9.80
C THR A 498 1.32 24.05 8.40
N MET A 499 0.75 23.42 7.36
CA MET A 499 0.96 23.84 5.97
C MET A 499 -0.01 24.96 5.56
N ALA A 500 -1.07 25.17 6.35
CA ALA A 500 -2.05 26.21 6.09
C ALA A 500 -1.50 27.58 6.50
N HIS A 501 -1.92 28.63 5.79
CA HIS A 501 -1.64 30.02 6.15
C HIS A 501 -2.67 30.58 7.16
N TRP A 502 -3.19 29.69 7.99
CA TRP A 502 -4.12 29.98 9.06
C TRP A 502 -4.01 28.88 10.12
N TYR A 503 -4.46 29.19 11.33
CA TYR A 503 -4.50 28.22 12.43
C TYR A 503 -5.69 28.49 13.36
N TYR A 504 -6.42 27.44 13.73
CA TYR A 504 -7.41 27.51 14.81
C TYR A 504 -6.79 27.11 16.15
N ASP A 505 -6.68 28.05 17.09
CA ASP A 505 -6.40 27.72 18.49
C ASP A 505 -7.71 27.42 19.21
N MET A 506 -7.91 26.15 19.51
CA MET A 506 -9.11 25.65 20.19
C MET A 506 -8.97 25.90 21.70
N PRO A 507 -10.03 26.33 22.40
CA PRO A 507 -9.97 26.56 23.84
C PRO A 507 -9.61 25.29 24.60
N GLN A 508 -8.75 25.43 25.60
CA GLN A 508 -8.31 24.35 26.49
C GLN A 508 -8.62 24.67 27.96
N PRO A 509 -8.97 23.68 28.81
CA PRO A 509 -9.21 23.92 30.23
C PRO A 509 -8.02 24.63 30.90
N GLY A 510 -8.30 25.69 31.65
CA GLY A 510 -7.28 26.49 32.32
C GLY A 510 -6.47 27.41 31.39
N GLN A 511 -6.90 27.61 30.14
CA GLN A 511 -6.29 28.57 29.23
C GLN A 511 -6.43 30.00 29.75
N SER A 512 -5.33 30.76 29.72
CA SER A 512 -5.32 32.17 30.09
C SER A 512 -6.22 32.99 29.17
N ASP A 513 -6.89 33.99 29.73
CA ASP A 513 -7.67 34.97 28.98
C ASP A 513 -6.79 35.82 28.05
N THR A 514 -5.46 35.84 28.24
CA THR A 514 -4.52 36.53 27.35
C THR A 514 -3.50 35.55 26.77
N ALA A 515 -3.37 35.55 25.45
CA ALA A 515 -2.41 34.74 24.72
C ALA A 515 -1.59 35.60 23.75
N VAL A 516 -0.28 35.33 23.69
CA VAL A 516 0.62 35.88 22.67
C VAL A 516 0.91 34.77 21.65
N TYR A 517 0.51 34.98 20.40
CA TYR A 517 0.80 34.05 19.32
C TYR A 517 2.01 34.52 18.53
N GLU A 518 2.88 33.58 18.18
CA GLU A 518 4.00 33.77 17.28
C GLU A 518 3.84 32.84 16.08
N VAL A 519 3.96 33.38 14.86
CA VAL A 519 3.98 32.60 13.63
C VAL A 519 5.33 32.79 12.96
N THR A 520 5.97 31.70 12.59
CA THR A 520 7.23 31.69 11.85
C THR A 520 7.04 30.91 10.55
N ALA A 521 7.49 31.45 9.42
CA ALA A 521 7.50 30.75 8.15
C ALA A 521 8.79 29.92 8.00
N TRP A 522 8.69 28.71 7.45
CA TRP A 522 9.80 27.79 7.34
C TRP A 522 9.97 27.22 5.93
N GLN A 523 11.22 27.03 5.53
CA GLN A 523 11.62 26.24 4.37
C GLN A 523 12.70 25.25 4.84
N GLU A 524 12.38 23.97 4.87
CA GLU A 524 13.14 22.96 5.63
C GLU A 524 13.48 23.45 7.06
N ASP A 525 14.76 23.46 7.43
CA ASP A 525 15.26 23.85 8.75
C ASP A 525 15.54 25.37 8.87
N ARG A 526 15.24 26.15 7.83
CA ARG A 526 15.43 27.60 7.81
C ARG A 526 14.12 28.32 8.09
N SER A 527 14.20 29.39 8.87
CA SER A 527 13.03 30.12 9.35
C SER A 527 13.12 31.61 9.11
N SER A 528 11.95 32.25 9.03
CA SER A 528 11.82 33.69 9.03
C SER A 528 11.98 34.29 10.44
N ALA A 529 11.99 35.62 10.53
CA ALA A 529 11.65 36.27 11.80
C ALA A 529 10.18 35.96 12.17
N PRO A 530 9.82 35.88 13.48
CA PRO A 530 8.44 35.64 13.89
C PRO A 530 7.57 36.88 13.70
N ALA A 531 6.32 36.68 13.30
CA ALA A 531 5.25 37.65 13.43
C ALA A 531 4.49 37.38 14.73
N THR A 532 4.13 38.41 15.49
CA THR A 532 3.46 38.24 16.79
C THR A 532 2.14 39.00 16.87
N ILE A 533 1.19 38.46 17.62
CA ILE A 533 -0.07 39.13 17.95
C ILE A 533 -0.54 38.72 19.34
N THR A 534 -1.06 39.68 20.10
CA THR A 534 -1.67 39.43 21.41
C THR A 534 -3.17 39.43 21.27
N VAL A 535 -3.83 38.44 21.86
CA VAL A 535 -5.28 38.32 21.90
C VAL A 535 -5.71 38.19 23.36
N THR A 536 -6.71 38.99 23.75
CA THR A 536 -7.33 38.89 25.07
C THR A 536 -8.81 38.60 24.91
N HIS A 537 -9.27 37.43 25.35
CA HIS A 537 -10.68 37.09 25.47
C HIS A 537 -10.90 35.98 26.48
N HIS A 538 -12.09 35.97 27.09
CA HIS A 538 -12.49 34.87 27.95
C HIS A 538 -12.77 33.60 27.13
N PHE A 539 -12.13 32.51 27.48
CA PHE A 539 -12.39 31.18 26.96
C PHE A 539 -13.42 30.51 27.88
N ASP A 540 -14.70 30.75 27.61
CA ASP A 540 -15.80 30.16 28.38
C ASP A 540 -15.81 28.64 28.16
N LEU A 541 -15.46 27.90 29.21
CA LEU A 541 -15.38 26.44 29.23
C LEU A 541 -16.34 25.86 30.27
N ASP A 542 -17.51 26.47 30.46
CA ASP A 542 -18.67 25.81 31.08
C ASP A 542 -19.19 24.67 30.18
N ALA A 543 -18.32 23.71 29.85
CA ALA A 543 -18.63 22.57 29.04
C ALA A 543 -19.03 21.41 29.97
N THR A 544 -20.21 20.87 29.71
CA THR A 544 -20.55 19.48 30.06
C THR A 544 -19.36 18.57 29.73
N PRO A 545 -19.02 17.58 30.58
CA PRO A 545 -17.93 16.65 30.29
C PRO A 545 -18.05 16.12 28.87
N ASP A 546 -17.06 16.40 28.01
CA ASP A 546 -17.07 15.94 26.62
C ASP A 546 -17.07 14.42 26.66
N THR A 547 -18.16 13.76 26.27
CA THR A 547 -18.26 12.29 26.28
C THR A 547 -17.78 11.67 24.96
N ARG A 548 -17.07 12.41 24.10
CA ARG A 548 -16.75 11.91 22.76
C ARG A 548 -15.40 11.21 22.68
N ILE A 549 -15.29 10.30 21.72
CA ILE A 549 -14.01 9.72 21.29
C ILE A 549 -13.55 10.50 20.07
N THR A 550 -12.28 10.89 20.05
CA THR A 550 -11.73 11.79 19.03
C THR A 550 -10.70 11.11 18.14
N GLY A 551 -10.41 11.73 17.00
CA GLY A 551 -9.34 11.33 16.10
C GLY A 551 -9.67 10.13 15.21
N VAL A 552 -10.95 9.77 15.08
CA VAL A 552 -11.40 8.66 14.24
C VAL A 552 -11.20 9.00 12.77
N ASN A 553 -10.30 8.29 12.11
CA ASN A 553 -9.89 8.52 10.74
C ASN A 553 -9.81 7.20 9.95
N LEU A 554 -10.12 7.25 8.66
CA LEU A 554 -10.06 6.10 7.75
C LEU A 554 -8.81 6.17 6.86
N TYR A 555 -8.17 5.02 6.64
CA TYR A 555 -6.93 4.85 5.88
C TYR A 555 -7.04 3.63 4.96
N GLU A 556 -6.09 3.50 4.02
CA GLU A 556 -5.92 2.30 3.18
C GLU A 556 -7.20 1.82 2.49
N ILE A 557 -8.03 2.76 2.05
CA ILE A 557 -9.35 2.44 1.52
C ILE A 557 -9.18 1.77 0.16
N ASP A 558 -9.63 0.53 0.04
CA ASP A 558 -9.51 -0.29 -1.13
C ASP A 558 -10.85 -0.95 -1.47
N GLN A 559 -11.40 -0.52 -2.59
CA GLN A 559 -12.71 -0.92 -3.11
C GLN A 559 -12.61 -1.96 -4.22
N THR A 560 -11.40 -2.43 -4.55
CA THR A 560 -11.12 -3.05 -5.85
C THR A 560 -10.68 -4.50 -5.75
N THR A 561 -10.02 -4.86 -4.65
CA THR A 561 -9.38 -6.17 -4.49
C THR A 561 -10.37 -7.28 -4.21
N PHE A 562 -11.44 -6.93 -3.51
CA PHE A 562 -12.39 -7.88 -2.99
C PHE A 562 -13.74 -7.58 -3.62
N PRO A 563 -14.15 -8.34 -4.66
CA PRO A 563 -15.43 -8.12 -5.32
C PRO A 563 -16.59 -8.05 -4.32
N GLY A 564 -17.41 -7.01 -4.43
CA GLY A 564 -18.54 -6.79 -3.52
C GLY A 564 -18.14 -6.42 -2.10
N LYS A 565 -16.88 -6.06 -1.84
CA LYS A 565 -16.38 -5.66 -0.52
C LYS A 565 -15.53 -4.40 -0.61
N ILE A 566 -15.38 -3.76 0.54
CA ILE A 566 -14.48 -2.63 0.75
C ILE A 566 -13.57 -2.97 1.92
N ALA A 567 -12.26 -2.78 1.71
CA ALA A 567 -11.25 -2.86 2.75
C ALA A 567 -10.82 -1.44 3.15
N PHE A 568 -10.56 -1.23 4.43
CA PHE A 568 -10.12 0.06 4.96
C PHE A 568 -9.46 -0.17 6.32
N SER A 569 -8.82 0.86 6.86
CA SER A 569 -8.22 0.83 8.19
C SER A 569 -8.74 2.02 9.01
N VAL A 570 -8.97 1.82 10.30
CA VAL A 570 -9.41 2.86 11.25
C VAL A 570 -8.30 3.13 12.24
N ARG A 571 -8.05 4.40 12.53
CA ARG A 571 -7.22 4.85 13.64
C ARG A 571 -7.98 5.87 14.45
N PHE A 572 -7.82 5.87 15.77
CA PHE A 572 -8.45 6.82 16.68
C PHE A 572 -7.61 7.01 17.95
N ALA A 573 -7.89 8.06 18.72
CA ALA A 573 -7.16 8.36 19.95
C ALA A 573 -7.81 7.66 21.15
N ALA A 574 -6.99 7.10 22.04
CA ALA A 574 -7.45 6.62 23.33
C ALA A 574 -7.97 7.79 24.17
N ARG A 575 -9.01 7.52 24.95
CA ARG A 575 -9.63 8.45 25.86
C ARG A 575 -9.24 8.09 27.31
N PRO A 576 -8.81 9.05 28.15
CA PRO A 576 -8.24 8.73 29.49
C PRO A 576 -9.19 8.03 30.48
N ASP A 577 -10.50 8.17 30.30
CA ASP A 577 -11.57 7.69 31.17
C ASP A 577 -12.41 6.57 30.51
N ALA A 578 -11.91 5.95 29.43
CA ALA A 578 -12.52 4.79 28.77
C ALA A 578 -11.54 3.61 28.71
N ASP A 579 -11.96 2.46 29.22
CA ASP A 579 -11.15 1.23 29.31
C ASP A 579 -11.45 0.23 28.19
N ARG A 580 -12.59 0.40 27.51
CA ARG A 580 -13.09 -0.46 26.43
C ARG A 580 -13.62 0.37 25.28
N TYR A 581 -13.43 -0.13 24.07
CA TYR A 581 -13.83 0.51 22.82
C TYR A 581 -14.51 -0.49 21.89
N ARG A 582 -15.40 -0.01 21.04
CA ARG A 582 -15.99 -0.77 19.94
C ARG A 582 -15.90 0.05 18.67
N ILE A 583 -15.34 -0.51 17.61
CA ILE A 583 -15.43 0.08 16.27
C ILE A 583 -16.72 -0.44 15.66
N VAL A 584 -17.61 0.48 15.30
CA VAL A 584 -18.98 0.17 14.92
C VAL A 584 -19.23 0.69 13.51
N MET A 585 -19.76 -0.18 12.67
CA MET A 585 -20.24 0.15 11.34
C MET A 585 -21.77 0.28 11.37
N VAL A 586 -22.29 1.32 10.74
CA VAL A 586 -23.73 1.56 10.59
C VAL A 586 -24.05 1.69 9.11
N ASN A 587 -25.03 0.92 8.64
CA ASN A 587 -25.69 1.22 7.38
C ASN A 587 -26.75 2.30 7.63
N THR A 588 -26.52 3.51 7.14
CA THR A 588 -27.42 4.64 7.42
C THR A 588 -28.73 4.60 6.65
N ALA A 589 -28.88 3.73 5.65
CA ALA A 589 -30.14 3.52 4.95
C ALA A 589 -31.07 2.55 5.70
N THR A 590 -30.51 1.53 6.35
CA THR A 590 -31.29 0.50 7.09
C THR A 590 -31.26 0.69 8.61
N ASN A 591 -30.37 1.55 9.12
CA ASN A 591 -29.98 1.65 10.54
C ASN A 591 -29.41 0.35 11.13
N GLU A 592 -29.02 -0.61 10.30
CA GLU A 592 -28.35 -1.83 10.77
C GLU A 592 -26.96 -1.49 11.32
N THR A 593 -26.64 -2.04 12.48
CA THR A 593 -25.38 -1.78 13.18
C THR A 593 -24.59 -3.07 13.36
N LYS A 594 -23.29 -3.01 13.07
CA LYS A 594 -22.36 -4.13 13.23
C LYS A 594 -21.12 -3.68 13.98
N VAL A 595 -20.82 -4.36 15.10
CA VAL A 595 -19.53 -4.21 15.78
C VAL A 595 -18.45 -4.92 14.96
N LEU A 596 -17.45 -4.17 14.52
CA LEU A 596 -16.33 -4.67 13.73
C LEU A 596 -15.15 -5.12 14.61
N ALA A 597 -14.95 -4.48 15.75
CA ALA A 597 -13.89 -4.80 16.71
C ALA A 597 -14.27 -4.34 18.12
N GLU A 598 -13.77 -5.05 19.14
CA GLU A 598 -13.83 -4.62 20.54
C GLU A 598 -12.41 -4.50 21.09
N LEU A 599 -11.97 -3.33 21.52
CA LEU A 599 -10.58 -3.05 21.87
C LEU A 599 -10.46 -2.67 23.35
N ARG A 600 -9.34 -3.03 23.97
CA ARG A 600 -8.88 -2.42 25.22
C ARG A 600 -8.03 -1.19 24.93
N GLU A 601 -7.88 -0.31 25.92
CA GLU A 601 -7.05 0.91 25.83
C GLU A 601 -5.68 0.66 25.18
N ALA A 602 -4.95 -0.37 25.62
CA ALA A 602 -3.63 -0.73 25.10
C ALA A 602 -3.58 -1.09 23.60
N GLN A 603 -4.73 -1.33 22.97
CA GLN A 603 -4.84 -1.69 21.55
C GLN A 603 -5.23 -0.48 20.67
N VAL A 604 -5.67 0.63 21.26
CA VAL A 604 -6.26 1.76 20.52
C VAL A 604 -5.29 2.37 19.52
N ASP A 605 -4.03 2.58 19.91
CA ASP A 605 -3.02 3.26 19.09
C ASP A 605 -2.63 2.51 17.80
N GLY A 606 -3.10 1.27 17.64
CA GLY A 606 -2.93 0.45 16.45
C GLY A 606 -3.72 0.96 15.24
N LEU A 607 -3.30 0.50 14.07
CA LEU A 607 -4.08 0.62 12.84
C LEU A 607 -5.01 -0.60 12.71
N HIS A 608 -6.32 -0.37 12.80
CA HIS A 608 -7.34 -1.42 12.81
C HIS A 608 -7.91 -1.61 11.42
N SER A 609 -7.43 -2.60 10.67
CA SER A 609 -7.91 -2.90 9.32
C SER A 609 -9.21 -3.67 9.36
N PHE A 610 -10.10 -3.43 8.39
CA PHE A 610 -11.42 -4.06 8.21
C PHE A 610 -11.69 -4.39 6.74
N ARG A 611 -12.48 -5.43 6.51
CA ARG A 611 -13.08 -5.75 5.22
C ARG A 611 -14.56 -6.08 5.39
N VAL A 612 -15.43 -5.28 4.77
CA VAL A 612 -16.90 -5.38 4.91
C VAL A 612 -17.57 -5.51 3.55
N ASN A 613 -18.80 -6.03 3.53
CA ASN A 613 -19.58 -6.09 2.30
C ASN A 613 -19.91 -4.68 1.80
N ARG A 614 -19.98 -4.54 0.49
CA ARG A 614 -20.32 -3.28 -0.16
C ARG A 614 -21.81 -3.00 0.04
N GLU A 615 -22.09 -1.85 0.63
CA GLU A 615 -23.43 -1.31 0.84
C GLU A 615 -23.41 0.20 0.51
N THR A 616 -24.57 0.77 0.15
CA THR A 616 -24.65 2.10 -0.46
C THR A 616 -24.34 3.25 0.50
N THR A 617 -24.51 3.07 1.80
CA THR A 617 -24.35 4.14 2.78
C THR A 617 -23.81 3.59 4.10
N LEU A 618 -22.49 3.43 4.19
CA LEU A 618 -21.81 2.95 5.40
C LEU A 618 -21.13 4.10 6.11
N THR A 619 -21.29 4.16 7.44
CA THR A 619 -20.50 5.03 8.31
C THR A 619 -19.81 4.19 9.39
N ILE A 620 -18.68 4.70 9.87
CA ILE A 620 -17.89 4.12 10.94
C ILE A 620 -17.86 5.10 12.11
N HIS A 621 -18.19 4.64 13.31
CA HIS A 621 -17.96 5.39 14.55
C HIS A 621 -17.31 4.48 15.59
N VAL A 622 -16.73 5.09 16.62
CA VAL A 622 -16.16 4.38 17.76
C VAL A 622 -17.02 4.65 18.98
N GLU A 623 -17.37 3.61 19.71
CA GLU A 623 -17.99 3.69 21.02
C GLU A 623 -16.96 3.33 22.09
N GLY A 624 -17.10 3.87 23.29
CA GLY A 624 -16.27 3.48 24.42
C GLY A 624 -17.04 3.48 25.71
N SER A 625 -16.50 2.84 26.72
CA SER A 625 -17.11 2.75 28.03
C SER A 625 -16.07 2.62 29.13
N ASN A 626 -16.50 2.77 30.38
CA ASN A 626 -15.69 2.48 31.55
C ASN A 626 -16.43 1.57 32.56
N ALA A 627 -15.71 1.12 33.59
CA ALA A 627 -16.25 0.32 34.68
C ALA A 627 -17.38 1.00 35.49
N ASN A 628 -17.50 2.33 35.44
CA ASN A 628 -18.55 3.07 36.13
C ASN A 628 -19.88 3.11 35.35
N GLY A 629 -19.89 2.60 34.11
CA GLY A 629 -21.06 2.58 33.24
C GLY A 629 -21.18 3.81 32.33
N ASP A 630 -20.21 4.72 32.35
CA ASP A 630 -20.18 5.86 31.43
C ASP A 630 -20.00 5.36 29.99
N GLN A 631 -20.62 6.06 29.04
CA GLN A 631 -20.60 5.72 27.63
C GLN A 631 -20.10 6.90 26.82
N TYR A 632 -19.27 6.58 25.82
CA TYR A 632 -18.60 7.54 24.96
C TYR A 632 -18.82 7.19 23.50
N ARG A 633 -18.82 8.19 22.61
CA ARG A 633 -19.01 7.96 21.17
C ARG A 633 -18.30 8.99 20.31
N SER A 634 -17.69 8.55 19.21
CA SER A 634 -17.13 9.46 18.19
C SER A 634 -18.20 9.97 17.23
N ASP A 635 -17.85 11.01 16.49
CA ASP A 635 -18.57 11.36 15.27
C ASP A 635 -18.44 10.21 14.24
N ALA A 636 -19.45 10.05 13.38
CA ALA A 636 -19.45 9.01 12.35
C ALA A 636 -18.72 9.49 11.10
N VAL A 637 -17.76 8.68 10.63
CA VAL A 637 -17.01 8.91 9.40
C VAL A 637 -17.66 8.13 8.27
N ALA A 638 -18.05 8.82 7.20
CA ALA A 638 -18.57 8.15 6.01
C ALA A 638 -17.47 7.30 5.39
N LEU A 639 -17.78 6.04 5.11
CA LEU A 639 -16.91 5.19 4.33
C LEU A 639 -17.09 5.59 2.87
N PRO A 640 -16.11 6.27 2.25
CA PRO A 640 -16.29 6.89 0.95
C PRO A 640 -16.57 5.81 -0.09
N TRP A 641 -17.54 6.08 -0.96
CA TRP A 641 -17.85 5.27 -2.13
C TRP A 641 -17.52 6.07 -3.39
N ARG A 642 -17.07 5.38 -4.44
CA ARG A 642 -16.96 5.91 -5.79
C ARG A 642 -17.83 5.07 -6.70
N ASP A 643 -18.85 5.68 -7.29
CA ASP A 643 -19.55 5.08 -8.43
C ASP A 643 -18.63 4.95 -9.65
#